data_AF-A0A5B8L2J8-F1
#
_entry.id   AF-A0A5B8L2J8-F1
#
_cell.length_a   1.000
_cell.length_b   1.000
_cell.length_c   1.000
_cell.angle_alpha   90.00
_cell.angle_beta   90.00
_cell.angle_gamma   90.00
#
_symmetry.space_group_name_H-M   'P 1'
#
loop_
_entity.id
_entity.type
_entity.pdbx_description
1 polymer ?
#
loop_
_entity_poly.entity_id
_entity_poly.type
_entity_poly.pdbx_seq_one_letter_code
_entity_poly.pdbx_strand_id
1 'polypeptide(L)'
;MSGRQTEQWRGAALLGGGCLVLAAISIALSRIEGGIASLWLANAFAIAMLATRARRPGLLETGAVLAGSLCANLLFATPWTVAVPLSVANTVEVGLSVFLIRLWLRGPAGVSAEDMAVVFLAGAAGVPTLIGALVSAYMDWAAGWPVTTTFVSWFGGSVLGAAMVMPVMLLVSRQELARYASARALAVFLALAMIAATVSTLSMAHVYYPLFVIGLMLLAVAVQRSAVETALLAFVSGATVIAEVALGLVPGLDDGAAAFAGRFQPTLAITVALPVYLSLLVQRSRADRRRVAESEQLFRRAMEDSAIGMAIVELDGRIRKANRALAEMLGYTPETLAGKAFFELSHPDDAEIGPSFMDEVLAGKRDTYRFEKRYLRRDGSAVWTQLAGSVIRDSDTGRPEYMIAQVENIDERKKASETVAEAESRWNFALSSARQGVWDLDLRKGRTYYSAMWKEMLGYRENELCEDDPDLWLSLIHPDDRQKALDLESDHIVGNSSYFEAEFRMRHKDGHWVWVLDRGKTIERDENGRTVRAIGTHTDITPQKEAQARIAATAAALESEKERLRVTLHSIGDAVICSDAEGRVTFMNPAAEMLTGHASVAAVGRPLRDIYQPRDEETGEAVMLSRNEEDGDAHGRIFIERADGARSSIRHVISPIVTGEGRRDGYVIVFQDFTDARTLQRQLVHAASHDSLTGLSNRAHFMATMRALLEETRQEPGTQHQLLFIDLDRFKEVNDTAGHMAGDALLKRIATTLRGCVRRNDFVARLGGDEFAIVLKYCGLEEAEREAEMVVRAIGGVPFEWEGQTHHVGASIGIASLASNVADVDDVIAFADRGCYASKAAGRGTVRVWRPEDGGEVEPLKVAGTR
;
A
#
# COMPACT_ATOMS: atom_id res chain seq x y z
N MET A 1 14.87 54.32 9.16
CA MET A 1 13.75 53.57 8.54
C MET A 1 14.23 52.17 8.23
N SER A 2 13.42 51.14 8.51
CA SER A 2 13.75 49.77 8.08
C SER A 2 13.57 49.63 6.57
N GLY A 3 14.27 48.69 5.91
CA GLY A 3 14.20 48.51 4.45
C GLY A 3 12.76 48.35 3.93
N ARG A 4 11.91 47.68 4.73
CA ARG A 4 10.48 47.47 4.46
C ARG A 4 9.62 48.74 4.52
N GLN A 5 10.04 49.77 5.27
CA GLN A 5 9.42 51.10 5.20
C GLN A 5 9.88 51.84 3.94
N THR A 6 11.17 51.83 3.64
CA THR A 6 11.75 52.51 2.46
C THR A 6 11.12 52.00 1.16
N GLU A 7 10.85 50.69 1.07
CA GLU A 7 10.16 50.07 -0.06
C GLU A 7 8.70 50.52 -0.19
N GLN A 8 7.96 50.65 0.93
CA GLN A 8 6.58 51.16 0.92
C GLN A 8 6.52 52.63 0.46
N TRP A 9 7.42 53.48 0.95
CA TRP A 9 7.50 54.88 0.51
C TRP A 9 7.84 55.01 -0.97
N ARG A 10 8.78 54.20 -1.49
CA ARG A 10 9.07 54.13 -2.94
C ARG A 10 7.84 53.67 -3.73
N GLY A 11 7.15 52.62 -3.27
CA GLY A 11 5.96 52.07 -3.92
C GLY A 11 4.74 53.00 -3.91
N ALA A 12 4.65 53.92 -2.95
CA ALA A 12 3.62 54.96 -2.90
C ALA A 12 4.03 56.21 -3.70
N ALA A 13 5.31 56.62 -3.69
CA ALA A 13 5.81 57.72 -4.50
C ALA A 13 5.67 57.43 -6.01
N LEU A 14 5.94 56.20 -6.45
CA LEU A 14 5.69 55.76 -7.83
C LEU A 14 4.21 55.77 -8.20
N LEU A 15 3.33 55.36 -7.28
CA LEU A 15 1.88 55.38 -7.47
C LEU A 15 1.36 56.82 -7.61
N GLY A 16 1.67 57.69 -6.63
CA GLY A 16 1.22 59.09 -6.64
C GLY A 16 1.82 59.90 -7.80
N GLY A 17 3.10 59.69 -8.13
CA GLY A 17 3.74 60.31 -9.28
C GLY A 17 3.16 59.85 -10.62
N GLY A 18 2.86 58.55 -10.77
CA GLY A 18 2.18 58.03 -11.95
C GLY A 18 0.75 58.56 -12.09
N CYS A 19 -0.02 58.60 -10.99
CA CYS A 19 -1.34 59.21 -10.96
C CYS A 19 -1.30 60.70 -11.32
N LEU A 20 -0.33 61.46 -10.80
CA LEU A 20 -0.13 62.88 -11.12
C LEU A 20 0.12 63.10 -12.61
N VAL A 21 1.07 62.38 -13.20
CA VAL A 21 1.42 62.52 -14.62
C VAL A 21 0.26 62.11 -15.53
N LEU A 22 -0.39 60.97 -15.24
CA LEU A 22 -1.50 60.50 -16.06
C LEU A 22 -2.76 61.37 -15.92
N ALA A 23 -3.05 61.90 -14.72
CA ALA A 23 -4.13 62.86 -14.53
C ALA A 23 -3.84 64.19 -15.23
N ALA A 24 -2.59 64.67 -15.19
CA ALA A 24 -2.17 65.87 -15.90
C ALA A 24 -2.32 65.72 -17.43
N ILE A 25 -1.89 64.58 -18.00
CA ILE A 25 -2.08 64.25 -19.42
C ILE A 25 -3.58 64.17 -19.76
N SER A 26 -4.38 63.48 -18.94
CA SER A 26 -5.83 63.40 -19.08
C SER A 26 -6.49 64.77 -19.12
N ILE A 27 -6.14 65.68 -18.20
CA ILE A 27 -6.67 67.04 -18.16
C ILE A 27 -6.23 67.85 -19.38
N ALA A 28 -4.96 67.76 -19.77
CA ALA A 28 -4.41 68.51 -20.92
C ALA A 28 -5.05 68.12 -22.26
N LEU A 29 -5.33 66.82 -22.47
CA LEU A 29 -5.81 66.31 -23.76
C LEU A 29 -7.34 66.34 -23.92
N SER A 30 -8.12 66.39 -22.84
CA SER A 30 -9.53 65.97 -22.89
C SER A 30 -10.51 66.79 -22.04
N ARG A 31 -10.04 67.85 -21.37
CA ARG A 31 -10.90 68.74 -20.56
C ARG A 31 -11.76 69.62 -21.46
N ILE A 32 -13.07 69.57 -21.23
CA ILE A 32 -14.04 70.47 -21.84
C ILE A 32 -14.08 71.78 -21.02
N GLU A 33 -14.19 72.94 -21.67
CA GLU A 33 -14.41 74.20 -20.96
C GLU A 33 -15.71 74.13 -20.14
N GLY A 34 -15.65 74.46 -18.85
CA GLY A 34 -16.80 74.32 -17.96
C GLY A 34 -17.20 72.87 -17.64
N GLY A 35 -16.33 71.87 -17.83
CA GLY A 35 -16.62 70.47 -17.50
C GLY A 35 -15.40 69.66 -17.00
N ILE A 36 -15.61 68.35 -16.86
CA ILE A 36 -14.56 67.38 -16.50
C ILE A 36 -13.67 66.97 -17.69
N ALA A 37 -12.52 66.37 -17.38
CA ALA A 37 -11.72 65.63 -18.35
C ALA A 37 -12.51 64.42 -18.86
N SER A 38 -12.66 64.32 -20.18
CA SER A 38 -13.41 63.24 -20.80
C SER A 38 -12.60 61.94 -20.93
N LEU A 39 -11.28 61.95 -20.79
CA LEU A 39 -10.41 60.77 -20.69
C LEU A 39 -9.76 60.74 -19.31
N TRP A 40 -9.80 59.60 -18.59
CA TRP A 40 -9.18 59.49 -17.26
C TRP A 40 -8.26 58.27 -17.09
N LEU A 41 -6.97 58.45 -17.38
CA LEU A 41 -5.96 57.38 -17.34
C LEU A 41 -5.50 57.01 -15.92
N ALA A 42 -5.62 57.94 -14.96
CA ALA A 42 -5.02 57.81 -13.63
C ALA A 42 -5.67 56.72 -12.76
N ASN A 43 -7.00 56.57 -12.81
CA ASN A 43 -7.70 55.52 -12.05
C ASN A 43 -7.32 54.12 -12.58
N ALA A 44 -7.28 53.95 -13.89
CA ALA A 44 -6.91 52.68 -14.52
C ALA A 44 -5.49 52.22 -14.16
N PHE A 45 -4.53 53.15 -14.16
CA PHE A 45 -3.17 52.90 -13.67
C PHE A 45 -3.15 52.51 -12.18
N ALA A 46 -3.83 53.27 -11.33
CA ALA A 46 -3.87 53.01 -9.89
C ALA A 46 -4.51 51.65 -9.56
N ILE A 47 -5.62 51.32 -10.22
CA ILE A 47 -6.31 50.04 -10.08
C ILE A 47 -5.40 48.89 -10.50
N ALA A 48 -4.76 48.94 -11.68
CA ALA A 48 -3.87 47.88 -12.14
C ALA A 48 -2.64 47.69 -11.23
N MET A 49 -2.03 48.80 -10.77
CA MET A 49 -0.85 48.78 -9.89
C MET A 49 -1.18 48.32 -8.45
N LEU A 50 -2.44 48.45 -8.01
CA LEU A 50 -2.89 48.03 -6.68
C LEU A 50 -3.55 46.65 -6.67
N ALA A 51 -4.29 46.26 -7.71
CA ALA A 51 -4.94 44.94 -7.81
C ALA A 51 -3.91 43.79 -7.82
N THR A 52 -2.77 44.00 -8.48
CA THR A 52 -1.67 43.03 -8.62
C THR A 52 -0.80 42.85 -7.36
N ARG A 53 -0.94 43.69 -6.32
CA ARG A 53 -0.14 43.60 -5.09
C ARG A 53 -0.72 42.58 -4.10
N ALA A 54 0.15 41.71 -3.57
CA ALA A 54 -0.25 40.75 -2.53
C ALA A 54 -0.84 41.40 -1.27
N ARG A 55 -0.32 42.55 -0.80
CA ARG A 55 -0.89 43.28 0.36
C ARG A 55 -2.09 44.12 -0.03
N ARG A 56 -3.10 44.26 0.85
CA ARG A 56 -4.19 45.25 0.69
C ARG A 56 -3.63 46.68 0.69
N PRO A 57 -4.17 47.63 -0.10
CA PRO A 57 -3.72 49.02 -0.08
C PRO A 57 -3.86 49.61 1.32
N GLY A 58 -2.81 50.28 1.81
CA GLY A 58 -2.83 51.01 3.07
C GLY A 58 -3.12 52.50 2.87
N LEU A 59 -3.32 53.21 3.98
CA LEU A 59 -3.57 54.66 4.00
C LEU A 59 -2.51 55.46 3.21
N LEU A 60 -1.26 54.98 3.18
CA LEU A 60 -0.15 55.56 2.42
C LEU A 60 -0.40 55.52 0.89
N GLU A 61 -0.84 54.37 0.37
CA GLU A 61 -1.15 54.23 -1.07
C GLU A 61 -2.42 55.00 -1.44
N THR A 62 -3.47 54.94 -0.62
CA THR A 62 -4.71 55.70 -0.82
C THR A 62 -4.45 57.20 -0.80
N GLY A 63 -3.64 57.69 0.14
CA GLY A 63 -3.21 59.09 0.21
C GLY A 63 -2.37 59.53 -0.99
N ALA A 64 -1.55 58.62 -1.55
CA ALA A 64 -0.76 58.92 -2.75
C ALA A 64 -1.63 59.07 -4.02
N VAL A 65 -2.68 58.26 -4.18
CA VAL A 65 -3.67 58.41 -5.27
C VAL A 65 -4.41 59.73 -5.15
N LEU A 66 -4.91 60.06 -3.94
CA LEU A 66 -5.60 61.31 -3.65
C LEU A 66 -4.71 62.53 -3.94
N ALA A 67 -3.46 62.52 -3.46
CA ALA A 67 -2.50 63.59 -3.68
C ALA A 67 -2.17 63.75 -5.17
N GLY A 68 -1.97 62.65 -5.92
CA GLY A 68 -1.70 62.71 -7.35
C GLY A 68 -2.84 63.35 -8.15
N SER A 69 -4.08 62.94 -7.90
CA SER A 69 -5.27 63.53 -8.53
C SER A 69 -5.48 65.00 -8.15
N LEU A 70 -5.27 65.35 -6.88
CA LEU A 70 -5.46 66.72 -6.38
C LEU A 70 -4.40 67.67 -6.94
N CYS A 71 -3.13 67.28 -6.90
CA CYS A 71 -2.05 68.07 -7.48
C CYS A 71 -2.23 68.28 -9.00
N ALA A 72 -2.70 67.27 -9.74
CA ALA A 72 -3.01 67.42 -11.16
C ALA A 72 -4.10 68.47 -11.40
N ASN A 73 -5.20 68.41 -10.64
CA ASN A 73 -6.28 69.40 -10.77
C ASN A 73 -5.82 70.83 -10.41
N LEU A 74 -4.99 70.98 -9.39
CA LEU A 74 -4.44 72.28 -8.99
C LEU A 74 -3.44 72.85 -10.01
N LEU A 75 -2.63 72.01 -10.67
CA LEU A 75 -1.71 72.42 -11.74
C LEU A 75 -2.46 73.03 -12.95
N PHE A 76 -3.68 72.55 -13.23
CA PHE A 76 -4.56 73.10 -14.26
C PHE A 76 -5.62 74.07 -13.70
N ALA A 77 -5.29 74.76 -12.60
CA ALA A 77 -6.06 75.83 -11.98
C ALA A 77 -7.54 75.51 -11.67
N THR A 78 -7.89 74.23 -11.47
CA THR A 78 -9.26 73.84 -11.07
C THR A 78 -9.57 74.39 -9.68
N PRO A 79 -10.72 75.06 -9.47
CA PRO A 79 -11.12 75.58 -8.16
C PRO A 79 -11.12 74.50 -7.08
N TRP A 80 -10.70 74.83 -5.86
CA TRP A 80 -10.59 73.89 -4.74
C TRP A 80 -11.92 73.18 -4.42
N THR A 81 -13.04 73.90 -4.57
CA THR A 81 -14.42 73.39 -4.41
C THR A 81 -14.77 72.27 -5.38
N VAL A 82 -14.08 72.17 -6.51
CA VAL A 82 -14.27 71.14 -7.55
C VAL A 82 -13.13 70.11 -7.51
N ALA A 83 -11.88 70.57 -7.36
CA ALA A 83 -10.68 69.73 -7.34
C ALA A 83 -10.67 68.72 -6.18
N VAL A 84 -11.13 69.12 -4.98
CA VAL A 84 -11.16 68.22 -3.82
C VAL A 84 -12.23 67.13 -3.98
N PRO A 85 -13.52 67.41 -4.26
CA PRO A 85 -14.52 66.36 -4.47
C PRO A 85 -14.19 65.40 -5.63
N LEU A 86 -13.69 65.90 -6.78
CA LEU A 86 -13.26 65.04 -7.89
C LEU A 86 -12.12 64.09 -7.46
N SER A 87 -11.14 64.58 -6.70
CA SER A 87 -10.00 63.76 -6.25
C SER A 87 -10.41 62.73 -5.19
N VAL A 88 -11.37 63.06 -4.32
CA VAL A 88 -11.98 62.11 -3.39
C VAL A 88 -12.75 61.04 -4.15
N ALA A 89 -13.60 61.42 -5.10
CA ALA A 89 -14.38 60.48 -5.91
C ALA A 89 -13.49 59.49 -6.68
N ASN A 90 -12.43 59.98 -7.35
CA ASN A 90 -11.42 59.15 -7.99
C ASN A 90 -10.75 58.17 -7.02
N THR A 91 -10.42 58.62 -5.81
CA THR A 91 -9.80 57.77 -4.78
C THR A 91 -10.75 56.68 -4.27
N VAL A 92 -12.04 57.01 -4.12
CA VAL A 92 -13.09 56.05 -3.75
C VAL A 92 -13.33 55.04 -4.88
N GLU A 93 -13.39 55.48 -6.13
CA GLU A 93 -13.50 54.62 -7.32
C GLU A 93 -12.38 53.59 -7.38
N VAL A 94 -11.12 54.04 -7.27
CA VAL A 94 -9.93 53.16 -7.22
C VAL A 94 -10.02 52.18 -6.04
N GLY A 95 -10.38 52.66 -4.85
CA GLY A 95 -10.49 51.84 -3.65
C GLY A 95 -11.53 50.72 -3.76
N LEU A 96 -12.75 51.06 -4.23
CA LEU A 96 -13.85 50.11 -4.38
C LEU A 96 -13.59 49.13 -5.53
N SER A 97 -13.02 49.60 -6.65
CA SER A 97 -12.60 48.74 -7.77
C SER A 97 -11.56 47.71 -7.34
N VAL A 98 -10.50 48.13 -6.64
CA VAL A 98 -9.47 47.22 -6.11
C VAL A 98 -10.04 46.24 -5.08
N PHE A 99 -11.01 46.66 -4.26
CA PHE A 99 -11.70 45.78 -3.31
C PHE A 99 -12.50 44.69 -4.02
N LEU A 100 -13.34 45.06 -4.99
CA LEU A 100 -14.14 44.11 -5.77
C LEU A 100 -13.27 43.16 -6.59
N ILE A 101 -12.25 43.66 -7.27
CA ILE A 101 -11.32 42.84 -8.04
C ILE A 101 -10.64 41.76 -7.16
N ARG A 102 -10.26 42.11 -5.92
CA ARG A 102 -9.62 41.18 -4.97
C ARG A 102 -10.57 40.19 -4.30
N LEU A 103 -11.88 40.37 -4.37
CA LEU A 103 -12.85 39.35 -3.96
C LEU A 103 -12.88 38.16 -4.93
N TRP A 104 -12.44 38.37 -6.18
CA TRP A 104 -12.52 37.39 -7.27
C TRP A 104 -11.15 36.86 -7.70
N LEU A 105 -10.11 37.70 -7.78
CA LEU A 105 -8.75 37.28 -8.13
C LEU A 105 -8.16 36.31 -7.10
N ARG A 106 -7.91 35.06 -7.52
CA ARG A 106 -7.26 34.03 -6.70
C ARG A 106 -5.72 34.18 -6.68
N GLY A 107 -5.26 35.28 -6.10
CA GLY A 107 -3.83 35.52 -5.82
C GLY A 107 -3.03 36.13 -6.99
N PRO A 108 -1.70 36.32 -6.82
CA PRO A 108 -0.87 37.13 -7.72
C PRO A 108 -0.36 36.38 -8.97
N ALA A 109 -0.93 35.22 -9.32
CA ALA A 109 -0.39 34.32 -10.33
C ALA A 109 -1.14 34.41 -11.68
N GLY A 110 -0.79 35.41 -12.50
CA GLY A 110 -1.14 35.48 -13.94
C GLY A 110 -2.62 35.74 -14.24
N VAL A 111 -2.96 36.94 -14.71
CA VAL A 111 -4.35 37.32 -15.01
C VAL A 111 -4.88 36.53 -16.22
N SER A 112 -5.90 35.69 -16.01
CA SER A 112 -6.57 34.95 -17.08
C SER A 112 -7.57 35.81 -17.88
N ALA A 113 -8.17 35.24 -18.93
CA ALA A 113 -9.26 35.90 -19.67
C ALA A 113 -10.49 36.19 -18.78
N GLU A 114 -10.84 35.27 -17.89
CA GLU A 114 -11.95 35.42 -16.94
C GLU A 114 -11.63 36.50 -15.90
N ASP A 115 -10.39 36.51 -15.38
CA ASP A 115 -9.91 37.55 -14.48
C ASP A 115 -9.93 38.94 -15.14
N MET A 116 -9.50 39.05 -16.40
CA MET A 116 -9.59 40.30 -17.19
C MET A 116 -11.02 40.76 -17.40
N ALA A 117 -11.96 39.84 -17.66
CA ALA A 117 -13.38 40.18 -17.77
C ALA A 117 -13.93 40.73 -16.44
N VAL A 118 -13.60 40.09 -15.29
CA VAL A 118 -13.99 40.58 -13.97
C VAL A 118 -13.33 41.92 -13.64
N VAL A 119 -12.04 42.10 -13.95
CA VAL A 119 -11.32 43.37 -13.77
C VAL A 119 -11.95 44.50 -14.57
N PHE A 120 -12.35 44.25 -15.81
CA PHE A 120 -13.02 45.24 -16.64
C PHE A 120 -14.46 45.52 -16.17
N LEU A 121 -15.25 44.49 -15.88
CA LEU A 121 -16.63 44.65 -15.40
C LEU A 121 -16.70 45.37 -14.05
N ALA A 122 -15.83 45.04 -13.09
CA ALA A 122 -15.79 45.69 -11.79
C ALA A 122 -15.11 47.06 -11.83
N GLY A 123 -13.94 47.16 -12.47
CA GLY A 123 -13.07 48.34 -12.44
C GLY A 123 -13.29 49.38 -13.53
N ALA A 124 -13.94 49.02 -14.64
CA ALA A 124 -14.22 49.94 -15.76
C ALA A 124 -15.73 50.28 -15.88
N ALA A 125 -16.61 49.29 -15.70
CA ALA A 125 -18.05 49.50 -15.90
C ALA A 125 -18.82 49.74 -14.58
N GLY A 126 -18.77 48.79 -13.63
CA GLY A 126 -19.63 48.77 -12.46
C GLY A 126 -19.38 49.92 -11.47
N VAL A 127 -18.16 50.04 -10.96
CA VAL A 127 -17.84 51.10 -9.98
C VAL A 127 -17.91 52.50 -10.59
N PRO A 128 -17.36 52.77 -11.81
CA PRO A 128 -17.46 54.09 -12.41
C PRO A 128 -18.89 54.52 -12.76
N THR A 129 -19.84 53.58 -12.97
CA THR A 129 -21.27 53.91 -13.10
C THR A 129 -21.82 54.50 -11.79
N LEU A 130 -21.55 53.86 -10.65
CA LEU A 130 -22.04 54.31 -9.35
C LEU A 130 -21.40 55.63 -8.92
N ILE A 131 -20.07 55.74 -9.04
CA ILE A 131 -19.34 56.95 -8.68
C ILE A 131 -19.67 58.09 -9.66
N GLY A 132 -19.74 57.83 -10.96
CA GLY A 132 -20.10 58.82 -11.97
C GLY A 132 -21.49 59.41 -11.76
N ALA A 133 -22.48 58.61 -11.34
CA ALA A 133 -23.81 59.11 -11.00
C ALA A 133 -23.79 60.06 -9.79
N LEU A 134 -23.05 59.71 -8.73
CA LEU A 134 -22.88 60.55 -7.54
C LEU A 134 -22.11 61.84 -7.83
N VAL A 135 -21.02 61.77 -8.61
CA VAL A 135 -20.24 62.93 -9.03
C VAL A 135 -21.10 63.87 -9.88
N SER A 136 -21.87 63.34 -10.82
CA SER A 136 -22.71 64.16 -11.71
C SER A 136 -23.80 64.90 -10.93
N ALA A 137 -24.47 64.23 -9.98
CA ALA A 137 -25.45 64.88 -9.12
C ALA A 137 -24.83 65.96 -8.20
N TYR A 138 -23.62 65.72 -7.69
CA TYR A 138 -22.91 66.71 -6.88
C TYR A 138 -22.44 67.91 -7.71
N MET A 139 -21.93 67.70 -8.94
CA MET A 139 -21.39 68.76 -9.78
C MET A 139 -22.46 69.63 -10.42
N ASP A 140 -23.65 69.08 -10.68
CA ASP A 140 -24.85 69.86 -11.01
C ASP A 140 -25.19 70.84 -9.88
N TRP A 141 -25.25 70.35 -8.63
CA TRP A 141 -25.52 71.17 -7.45
C TRP A 141 -24.41 72.19 -7.10
N ALA A 142 -23.14 71.79 -7.17
CA ALA A 142 -22.01 72.59 -6.67
C ALA A 142 -21.35 73.49 -7.74
N ALA A 143 -21.47 73.14 -9.02
CA ALA A 143 -20.79 73.83 -10.13
C ALA A 143 -21.71 74.13 -11.33
N GLY A 144 -22.99 73.72 -11.29
CA GLY A 144 -23.93 73.92 -12.40
C GLY A 144 -23.65 73.05 -13.63
N TRP A 145 -22.92 71.94 -13.48
CA TRP A 145 -22.51 71.09 -14.59
C TRP A 145 -23.61 70.09 -14.98
N PRO A 146 -24.01 70.00 -16.27
CA PRO A 146 -25.09 69.11 -16.68
C PRO A 146 -24.85 67.65 -16.29
N VAL A 147 -25.81 67.06 -15.55
CA VAL A 147 -25.73 65.67 -15.04
C VAL A 147 -25.40 64.66 -16.13
N THR A 148 -26.06 64.76 -17.30
CA THR A 148 -25.89 63.79 -18.41
C THR A 148 -24.50 63.88 -19.04
N THR A 149 -24.04 65.08 -19.39
CA THR A 149 -22.71 65.30 -19.98
C THR A 149 -21.59 64.92 -19.01
N THR A 150 -21.77 65.24 -17.73
CA THR A 150 -20.82 64.87 -16.66
C THR A 150 -20.78 63.35 -16.47
N PHE A 151 -21.93 62.67 -16.47
CA PHE A 151 -22.00 61.22 -16.33
C PHE A 151 -21.33 60.51 -17.51
N VAL A 152 -21.68 60.89 -18.75
CA VAL A 152 -21.11 60.29 -19.96
C VAL A 152 -19.60 60.50 -20.02
N SER A 153 -19.11 61.68 -19.66
CA SER A 153 -17.67 61.98 -19.65
C SER A 153 -16.92 61.22 -18.54
N TRP A 154 -17.52 61.06 -17.36
CA TRP A 154 -16.92 60.30 -16.25
C TRP A 154 -16.87 58.80 -16.58
N PHE A 155 -18.02 58.22 -16.94
CA PHE A 155 -18.13 56.82 -17.29
C PHE A 155 -17.29 56.47 -18.53
N GLY A 156 -17.44 57.24 -19.62
CA GLY A 156 -16.68 57.05 -20.86
C GLY A 156 -15.17 57.19 -20.64
N GLY A 157 -14.74 58.19 -19.87
CA GLY A 157 -13.33 58.42 -19.53
C GLY A 157 -12.71 57.32 -18.67
N SER A 158 -13.44 56.79 -17.69
CA SER A 158 -12.99 55.66 -16.87
C SER A 158 -12.98 54.34 -17.68
N VAL A 159 -14.00 54.08 -18.50
CA VAL A 159 -14.08 52.88 -19.36
C VAL A 159 -12.95 52.88 -20.39
N LEU A 160 -12.72 53.99 -21.09
CA LEU A 160 -11.66 54.11 -22.09
C LEU A 160 -10.26 54.08 -21.44
N GLY A 161 -10.08 54.76 -20.31
CA GLY A 161 -8.83 54.71 -19.55
C GLY A 161 -8.50 53.29 -19.10
N ALA A 162 -9.49 52.55 -18.62
CA ALA A 162 -9.34 51.14 -18.26
C ALA A 162 -8.99 50.27 -19.47
N ALA A 163 -9.71 50.43 -20.59
CA ALA A 163 -9.52 49.68 -21.83
C ALA A 163 -8.11 49.85 -22.42
N MET A 164 -7.51 51.04 -22.27
CA MET A 164 -6.15 51.30 -22.75
C MET A 164 -5.06 50.89 -21.76
N VAL A 165 -5.20 51.24 -20.47
CA VAL A 165 -4.09 51.14 -19.50
C VAL A 165 -4.06 49.80 -18.76
N MET A 166 -5.22 49.24 -18.38
CA MET A 166 -5.24 48.02 -17.58
C MET A 166 -4.64 46.82 -18.34
N PRO A 167 -4.99 46.53 -19.60
CA PRO A 167 -4.36 45.45 -20.36
C PRO A 167 -2.83 45.53 -20.40
N VAL A 168 -2.28 46.71 -20.65
CA VAL A 168 -0.83 46.92 -20.72
C VAL A 168 -0.20 46.68 -19.34
N MET A 169 -0.75 47.27 -18.27
CA MET A 169 -0.21 47.14 -16.91
C MET A 169 -0.37 45.74 -16.31
N LEU A 170 -1.37 44.95 -16.73
CA LEU A 170 -1.64 43.61 -16.21
C LEU A 170 -0.90 42.50 -16.99
N LEU A 171 -0.69 42.68 -18.30
CA LEU A 171 -0.04 41.68 -19.15
C LEU A 171 1.47 41.90 -19.33
N VAL A 172 1.96 43.15 -19.32
CA VAL A 172 3.39 43.44 -19.52
C VAL A 172 4.18 43.10 -18.25
N SER A 173 4.91 41.99 -18.29
CA SER A 173 5.87 41.59 -17.25
C SER A 173 7.32 41.81 -17.68
N ARG A 174 8.26 41.78 -16.73
CA ARG A 174 9.71 41.79 -17.06
C ARG A 174 10.14 40.61 -17.94
N GLN A 175 9.48 39.45 -17.81
CA GLN A 175 9.76 38.27 -18.63
C GLN A 175 9.24 38.44 -20.07
N GLU A 176 8.09 39.10 -20.24
CA GLU A 176 7.53 39.43 -21.55
C GLU A 176 8.40 40.49 -22.28
N LEU A 177 8.83 41.53 -21.56
CA LEU A 177 9.77 42.53 -22.11
C LEU A 177 11.11 41.91 -22.54
N ALA A 178 11.59 40.88 -21.86
CA ALA A 178 12.82 40.16 -22.24
C ALA A 178 12.73 39.48 -23.62
N ARG A 179 11.53 39.15 -24.12
CA ARG A 179 11.34 38.61 -25.48
C ARG A 179 11.77 39.60 -26.57
N TYR A 180 11.73 40.90 -26.28
CA TYR A 180 12.15 41.98 -27.18
C TYR A 180 13.62 42.40 -27.01
N ALA A 181 14.40 41.67 -26.21
CA ALA A 181 15.84 41.89 -26.11
C ALA A 181 16.59 41.63 -27.44
N SER A 182 15.99 40.86 -28.37
CA SER A 182 16.53 40.70 -29.72
C SER A 182 16.11 41.87 -30.63
N ALA A 183 17.08 42.47 -31.33
CA ALA A 183 16.84 43.57 -32.27
C ALA A 183 15.79 43.22 -33.34
N ARG A 184 15.72 41.93 -33.76
CA ARG A 184 14.74 41.45 -34.73
C ARG A 184 13.31 41.47 -34.20
N ALA A 185 13.08 41.00 -32.97
CA ALA A 185 11.75 41.03 -32.35
C ALA A 185 11.27 42.47 -32.13
N LEU A 186 12.16 43.33 -31.63
CA LEU A 186 11.89 44.76 -31.45
C LEU A 186 11.55 45.46 -32.77
N ALA A 187 12.33 45.23 -33.84
CA ALA A 187 12.08 45.82 -35.15
C ALA A 187 10.72 45.39 -35.75
N VAL A 188 10.33 44.11 -35.61
CA VAL A 188 9.01 43.63 -36.05
C VAL A 188 7.88 44.28 -35.26
N PHE A 189 8.02 44.39 -33.94
CA PHE A 189 7.02 45.08 -33.11
C PHE A 189 6.90 46.57 -33.47
N LEU A 190 8.02 47.28 -33.64
CA LEU A 190 8.02 48.69 -34.04
C LEU A 190 7.39 48.91 -35.43
N ALA A 191 7.63 48.01 -36.39
CA ALA A 191 6.97 48.05 -37.68
C ALA A 191 5.45 47.85 -37.56
N LEU A 192 4.99 46.90 -36.74
CA LEU A 192 3.56 46.69 -36.48
C LEU A 192 2.93 47.89 -35.77
N ALA A 193 3.63 48.54 -34.83
CA ALA A 193 3.16 49.74 -34.15
C ALA A 193 3.05 50.94 -35.10
N MET A 194 4.02 51.10 -36.01
CA MET A 194 3.98 52.12 -37.06
C MET A 194 2.82 51.88 -38.03
N ILE A 195 2.58 50.63 -38.45
CA ILE A 195 1.42 50.25 -39.26
C ILE A 195 0.11 50.55 -38.51
N ALA A 196 0.02 50.17 -37.22
CA ALA A 196 -1.18 50.39 -36.41
C ALA A 196 -1.51 51.89 -36.26
N ALA A 197 -0.51 52.72 -35.97
CA ALA A 197 -0.68 54.17 -35.94
C ALA A 197 -1.12 54.72 -37.32
N THR A 198 -0.41 54.35 -38.40
CA THR A 198 -0.69 54.82 -39.77
C THR A 198 -2.11 54.44 -40.23
N VAL A 199 -2.54 53.20 -39.97
CA VAL A 199 -3.91 52.74 -40.27
C VAL A 199 -4.93 53.49 -39.43
N SER A 200 -4.63 53.79 -38.17
CA SER A 200 -5.53 54.57 -37.31
C SER A 200 -5.73 55.99 -37.86
N THR A 201 -4.62 56.67 -38.19
CA THR A 201 -4.61 58.00 -38.82
C THR A 201 -5.39 58.05 -40.13
N LEU A 202 -5.05 57.19 -41.08
CA LEU A 202 -5.71 57.17 -42.39
C LEU A 202 -7.19 56.78 -42.28
N SER A 203 -7.55 55.94 -41.30
CA SER A 203 -8.95 55.62 -41.02
C SER A 203 -9.70 56.85 -40.53
N MET A 204 -9.21 57.51 -39.48
CA MET A 204 -9.86 58.69 -38.89
C MET A 204 -9.99 59.86 -39.89
N ALA A 205 -9.02 60.03 -40.80
CA ALA A 205 -9.03 61.11 -41.79
C ALA A 205 -9.90 60.83 -43.03
N HIS A 206 -10.07 59.56 -43.45
CA HIS A 206 -10.61 59.23 -44.79
C HIS A 206 -11.68 58.14 -44.84
N VAL A 207 -11.99 57.45 -43.74
CA VAL A 207 -12.93 56.32 -43.73
C VAL A 207 -14.18 56.66 -42.92
N TYR A 208 -15.35 56.35 -43.48
CA TYR A 208 -16.65 56.67 -42.87
C TYR A 208 -16.91 55.91 -41.54
N TYR A 209 -16.36 54.70 -41.38
CA TYR A 209 -16.42 53.89 -40.16
C TYR A 209 -15.01 53.61 -39.62
N PRO A 210 -14.29 54.60 -39.08
CA PRO A 210 -12.85 54.49 -38.81
C PRO A 210 -12.54 53.48 -37.70
N LEU A 211 -13.30 53.51 -36.61
CA LEU A 211 -13.14 52.60 -35.46
C LEU A 211 -13.42 51.12 -35.81
N PHE A 212 -14.21 50.86 -36.86
CA PHE A 212 -14.44 49.50 -37.37
C PHE A 212 -13.19 48.95 -38.08
N VAL A 213 -12.54 49.76 -38.93
CA VAL A 213 -11.30 49.36 -39.63
C VAL A 213 -10.16 49.14 -38.64
N ILE A 214 -10.01 50.04 -37.66
CA ILE A 214 -9.03 49.90 -36.57
C ILE A 214 -9.32 48.62 -35.77
N GLY A 215 -10.58 48.37 -35.41
CA GLY A 215 -11.00 47.15 -34.71
C GLY A 215 -10.69 45.88 -35.51
N LEU A 216 -10.98 45.85 -36.81
CA LEU A 216 -10.69 44.72 -37.68
C LEU A 216 -9.18 44.40 -37.77
N MET A 217 -8.34 45.44 -37.88
CA MET A 217 -6.88 45.29 -37.84
C MET A 217 -6.42 44.71 -36.50
N LEU A 218 -6.90 45.25 -35.38
CA LEU A 218 -6.54 44.76 -34.04
C LEU A 218 -7.05 43.33 -33.80
N LEU A 219 -8.21 42.95 -34.32
CA LEU A 219 -8.72 41.56 -34.28
C LEU A 219 -7.83 40.60 -35.10
N ALA A 220 -7.35 41.02 -36.28
CA ALA A 220 -6.39 40.23 -37.06
C ALA A 220 -5.06 40.05 -36.31
N VAL A 221 -4.59 41.08 -35.62
CA VAL A 221 -3.45 41.01 -34.68
C VAL A 221 -3.74 40.04 -33.54
N ALA A 222 -4.90 40.13 -32.89
CA ALA A 222 -5.28 39.32 -31.73
C ALA A 222 -5.20 37.80 -31.97
N VAL A 223 -5.56 37.35 -33.16
CA VAL A 223 -5.52 35.93 -33.55
C VAL A 223 -4.09 35.45 -33.83
N GLN A 224 -3.19 36.33 -34.28
CA GLN A 224 -1.84 35.97 -34.73
C GLN A 224 -0.74 36.25 -33.70
N ARG A 225 -0.93 37.25 -32.84
CA ARG A 225 0.05 37.79 -31.91
C ARG A 225 -0.28 37.45 -30.46
N SER A 226 0.63 37.79 -29.56
CA SER A 226 0.41 37.64 -28.13
C SER A 226 -0.58 38.68 -27.60
N ALA A 227 -1.23 38.39 -26.48
CA ALA A 227 -2.11 39.35 -25.81
C ALA A 227 -1.35 40.62 -25.36
N VAL A 228 -0.05 40.50 -25.07
CA VAL A 228 0.86 41.63 -24.78
C VAL A 228 1.04 42.53 -26.00
N GLU A 229 1.38 41.96 -27.17
CA GLU A 229 1.49 42.73 -28.43
C GLU A 229 0.15 43.36 -28.79
N THR A 230 -0.94 42.62 -28.65
CA THR A 230 -2.29 43.12 -28.92
C THR A 230 -2.65 44.28 -28.00
N ALA A 231 -2.36 44.20 -26.70
CA ALA A 231 -2.59 45.29 -25.75
C ALA A 231 -1.73 46.53 -26.05
N LEU A 232 -0.45 46.35 -26.40
CA LEU A 232 0.43 47.46 -26.76
C LEU A 232 0.00 48.12 -28.08
N LEU A 233 -0.41 47.34 -29.09
CA LEU A 233 -0.89 47.87 -30.37
C LEU A 233 -2.27 48.53 -30.23
N ALA A 234 -3.15 47.99 -29.39
CA ALA A 234 -4.43 48.60 -29.03
C ALA A 234 -4.23 49.92 -28.27
N PHE A 235 -3.25 49.99 -27.36
CA PHE A 235 -2.85 51.24 -26.70
C PHE A 235 -2.31 52.27 -27.71
N VAL A 236 -1.46 51.88 -28.66
CA VAL A 236 -0.96 52.76 -29.73
C VAL A 236 -2.12 53.30 -30.58
N SER A 237 -2.98 52.42 -31.11
CA SER A 237 -4.15 52.85 -31.90
C SER A 237 -5.09 53.77 -31.10
N GLY A 238 -5.39 53.45 -29.84
CA GLY A 238 -6.20 54.30 -28.98
C GLY A 238 -5.56 55.67 -28.73
N ALA A 239 -4.26 55.71 -28.48
CA ALA A 239 -3.51 56.95 -28.25
C ALA A 239 -3.41 57.81 -29.52
N THR A 240 -3.24 57.20 -30.70
CA THR A 240 -3.31 57.90 -31.99
C THR A 240 -4.68 58.56 -32.19
N VAL A 241 -5.77 57.80 -32.03
CA VAL A 241 -7.14 58.34 -32.18
C VAL A 241 -7.40 59.49 -31.19
N ILE A 242 -6.99 59.35 -29.93
CA ILE A 242 -7.11 60.41 -28.92
C ILE A 242 -6.31 61.66 -29.33
N ALA A 243 -5.06 61.49 -29.77
CA ALA A 243 -4.21 62.60 -30.16
C ALA A 243 -4.77 63.34 -31.38
N GLU A 244 -5.31 62.64 -32.36
CA GLU A 244 -5.90 63.24 -33.57
C GLU A 244 -7.16 64.03 -33.28
N VAL A 245 -8.02 63.51 -32.41
CA VAL A 245 -9.22 64.23 -31.95
C VAL A 245 -8.84 65.45 -31.10
N ALA A 246 -7.86 65.32 -30.19
CA ALA A 246 -7.38 66.43 -29.36
C ALA A 246 -6.65 67.53 -30.16
N LEU A 247 -6.01 67.17 -31.29
CA LEU A 247 -5.35 68.11 -32.20
C LEU A 247 -6.30 68.68 -33.28
N GLY A 248 -7.59 68.30 -33.28
CA GLY A 248 -8.57 68.78 -34.28
C GLY A 248 -8.30 68.29 -35.71
N LEU A 249 -7.64 67.14 -35.87
CA LEU A 249 -7.24 66.59 -37.18
C LEU A 249 -8.33 65.72 -37.84
N VAL A 250 -9.44 65.47 -37.15
CA VAL A 250 -10.53 64.59 -37.62
C VAL A 250 -11.63 65.42 -38.28
N PRO A 251 -11.91 65.25 -39.59
CA PRO A 251 -12.93 66.02 -40.29
C PRO A 251 -14.35 65.82 -39.72
N GLY A 252 -15.11 66.92 -39.57
CA GLY A 252 -16.51 66.88 -39.11
C GLY A 252 -16.68 66.69 -37.59
N LEU A 253 -15.65 67.05 -36.81
CA LEU A 253 -15.56 66.86 -35.36
C LEU A 253 -15.21 68.18 -34.66
N ASP A 254 -15.82 69.27 -35.13
CA ASP A 254 -15.47 70.66 -34.78
C ASP A 254 -15.66 70.99 -33.28
N ASP A 255 -16.58 70.29 -32.59
CA ASP A 255 -16.78 70.37 -31.13
C ASP A 255 -15.76 69.54 -30.32
N GLY A 256 -14.73 68.98 -30.97
CA GLY A 256 -13.56 68.34 -30.37
C GLY A 256 -13.85 67.39 -29.21
N ALA A 257 -13.56 67.86 -27.98
CA ALA A 257 -13.68 67.08 -26.75
C ALA A 257 -15.13 66.67 -26.40
N ALA A 258 -16.14 67.48 -26.74
CA ALA A 258 -17.54 67.14 -26.44
C ALA A 258 -18.09 66.06 -27.39
N ALA A 259 -17.77 66.17 -28.69
CA ALA A 259 -18.11 65.15 -29.68
C ALA A 259 -17.33 63.85 -29.45
N PHE A 260 -16.09 63.92 -28.98
CA PHE A 260 -15.30 62.77 -28.54
C PHE A 260 -16.02 61.99 -27.43
N ALA A 261 -16.38 62.68 -26.35
CA ALA A 261 -17.04 62.11 -25.16
C ALA A 261 -18.33 61.37 -25.50
N GLY A 262 -19.21 62.00 -26.29
CA GLY A 262 -20.53 61.45 -26.60
C GLY A 262 -20.55 60.36 -27.68
N ARG A 263 -19.72 60.45 -28.73
CA ARG A 263 -19.84 59.59 -29.93
C ARG A 263 -18.75 58.53 -30.05
N PHE A 264 -17.52 58.82 -29.62
CA PHE A 264 -16.36 57.99 -29.94
C PHE A 264 -15.80 57.20 -28.76
N GLN A 265 -15.90 57.70 -27.53
CA GLN A 265 -15.29 57.02 -26.36
C GLN A 265 -15.74 55.57 -26.10
N PRO A 266 -17.05 55.27 -25.93
CA PRO A 266 -17.47 53.90 -25.66
C PRO A 266 -17.14 52.97 -26.83
N THR A 267 -17.30 53.46 -28.06
CA THR A 267 -16.96 52.75 -29.30
C THR A 267 -15.47 52.45 -29.40
N LEU A 268 -14.61 53.43 -29.10
CA LEU A 268 -13.15 53.29 -29.09
C LEU A 268 -12.70 52.33 -27.99
N ALA A 269 -13.29 52.42 -26.79
CA ALA A 269 -13.00 51.51 -25.69
C ALA A 269 -13.31 50.06 -26.05
N ILE A 270 -14.44 49.79 -26.74
CA ILE A 270 -14.76 48.47 -27.28
C ILE A 270 -13.75 48.08 -28.37
N THR A 271 -13.43 48.97 -29.32
CA THR A 271 -12.46 48.75 -30.41
C THR A 271 -11.07 48.35 -29.88
N VAL A 272 -10.61 48.87 -28.75
CA VAL A 272 -9.30 48.53 -28.17
C VAL A 272 -9.36 47.37 -27.17
N ALA A 273 -10.44 47.20 -26.40
CA ALA A 273 -10.56 46.13 -25.40
C ALA A 273 -10.91 44.77 -26.00
N LEU A 274 -11.84 44.71 -26.96
CA LEU A 274 -12.34 43.45 -27.53
C LEU A 274 -11.23 42.61 -28.19
N PRO A 275 -10.28 43.18 -28.97
CA PRO A 275 -9.17 42.41 -29.54
C PRO A 275 -8.24 41.81 -28.48
N VAL A 276 -7.95 42.55 -27.41
CA VAL A 276 -7.12 42.05 -26.30
C VAL A 276 -7.79 40.85 -25.63
N TYR A 277 -9.09 40.97 -25.34
CA TYR A 277 -9.88 39.87 -24.76
C TYR A 277 -9.91 38.65 -25.69
N LEU A 278 -10.13 38.84 -26.99
CA LEU A 278 -10.06 37.76 -27.98
C LEU A 278 -8.68 37.10 -28.01
N SER A 279 -7.59 37.87 -27.91
CA SER A 279 -6.23 37.32 -27.91
C SER A 279 -6.00 36.39 -26.71
N LEU A 280 -6.50 36.75 -25.51
CA LEU A 280 -6.42 35.88 -24.33
C LEU A 280 -7.24 34.58 -24.50
N LEU A 281 -8.44 34.66 -25.08
CA LEU A 281 -9.25 33.47 -25.38
C LEU A 281 -8.57 32.55 -26.40
N VAL A 282 -7.98 33.12 -27.47
CA VAL A 282 -7.22 32.37 -28.48
C VAL A 282 -5.95 31.75 -27.89
N GLN A 283 -5.24 32.46 -27.00
CA GLN A 283 -4.09 31.93 -26.29
C GLN A 283 -4.46 30.75 -25.39
N ARG A 284 -5.54 30.87 -24.60
CA ARG A 284 -6.06 29.76 -23.77
C ARG A 284 -6.45 28.56 -24.62
N SER A 285 -7.26 28.75 -25.67
CA SER A 285 -7.68 27.67 -26.57
C SER A 285 -6.49 26.96 -27.22
N ARG A 286 -5.43 27.70 -27.60
CA ARG A 286 -4.17 27.11 -28.09
C ARG A 286 -3.40 26.35 -27.02
N ALA A 287 -3.35 26.86 -25.79
CA ALA A 287 -2.68 26.20 -24.66
C ALA A 287 -3.39 24.89 -24.28
N ASP A 288 -4.72 24.91 -24.20
CA ASP A 288 -5.53 23.74 -23.85
C ASP A 288 -5.47 22.68 -24.96
N ARG A 289 -5.56 23.07 -26.24
CA ARG A 289 -5.32 22.15 -27.36
C ARG A 289 -3.92 21.54 -27.36
N ARG A 290 -2.88 22.30 -26.96
CA ARG A 290 -1.52 21.78 -26.81
C ARG A 290 -1.43 20.78 -25.66
N ARG A 291 -1.98 21.09 -24.48
CA ARG A 291 -2.04 20.17 -23.34
C ARG A 291 -2.73 18.85 -23.68
N VAL A 292 -3.86 18.92 -24.39
CA VAL A 292 -4.57 17.72 -24.87
C VAL A 292 -3.70 16.93 -25.86
N ALA A 293 -3.10 17.59 -26.86
CA ALA A 293 -2.24 16.93 -27.83
C ALA A 293 -0.94 16.34 -27.22
N GLU A 294 -0.34 17.03 -26.24
CA GLU A 294 0.81 16.57 -25.47
C GLU A 294 0.43 15.36 -24.61
N SER A 295 -0.72 15.39 -23.93
CA SER A 295 -1.25 14.26 -23.17
C SER A 295 -1.56 13.06 -24.06
N GLU A 296 -2.16 13.28 -25.23
CA GLU A 296 -2.46 12.23 -26.21
C GLU A 296 -1.16 11.62 -26.79
N GLN A 297 -0.15 12.44 -27.09
CA GLN A 297 1.15 11.95 -27.54
C GLN A 297 1.91 11.20 -26.44
N LEU A 298 1.84 11.65 -25.18
CA LEU A 298 2.43 10.97 -24.04
C LEU A 298 1.77 9.61 -23.82
N PHE A 299 0.43 9.53 -23.82
CA PHE A 299 -0.30 8.27 -23.76
C PHE A 299 0.05 7.34 -24.93
N ARG A 300 0.07 7.87 -26.16
CA ARG A 300 0.39 7.11 -27.37
C ARG A 300 1.81 6.55 -27.31
N ARG A 301 2.81 7.32 -26.88
CA ARG A 301 4.19 6.83 -26.71
C ARG A 301 4.32 5.84 -25.56
N ALA A 302 3.71 6.11 -24.40
CA ALA A 302 3.71 5.18 -23.28
C ALA A 302 3.11 3.81 -23.67
N MET A 303 2.10 3.79 -24.56
CA MET A 303 1.57 2.56 -25.14
C MET A 303 2.53 1.91 -26.14
N GLU A 304 3.02 2.63 -27.15
CA GLU A 304 3.83 2.07 -28.26
C GLU A 304 5.25 1.67 -27.87
N ASP A 305 5.89 2.45 -27.00
CA ASP A 305 7.28 2.26 -26.55
C ASP A 305 7.37 1.31 -25.34
N SER A 306 6.24 0.82 -24.82
CA SER A 306 6.22 -0.20 -23.74
C SER A 306 6.78 -1.53 -24.24
N ALA A 307 7.69 -2.11 -23.46
CA ALA A 307 8.23 -3.45 -23.69
C ALA A 307 7.21 -4.57 -23.38
N ILE A 308 6.17 -4.25 -22.60
CA ILE A 308 5.06 -5.17 -22.31
C ILE A 308 4.00 -5.00 -23.40
N GLY A 309 3.38 -6.09 -23.83
CA GLY A 309 2.28 -6.03 -24.78
C GLY A 309 1.10 -5.26 -24.20
N MET A 310 0.55 -4.30 -24.93
CA MET A 310 -0.61 -3.50 -24.49
C MET A 310 -1.68 -3.46 -25.56
N ALA A 311 -2.94 -3.63 -25.17
CA ALA A 311 -4.10 -3.49 -26.03
C ALA A 311 -5.18 -2.62 -25.38
N ILE A 312 -5.85 -1.82 -26.20
CA ILE A 312 -7.17 -1.26 -25.91
C ILE A 312 -8.18 -2.24 -26.51
N VAL A 313 -9.13 -2.69 -25.71
CA VAL A 313 -10.11 -3.73 -26.04
C VAL A 313 -11.52 -3.16 -25.87
N GLU A 314 -12.40 -3.37 -26.83
CA GLU A 314 -13.81 -2.97 -26.75
C GLU A 314 -14.59 -3.90 -25.81
N LEU A 315 -15.80 -3.50 -25.44
CA LEU A 315 -16.64 -4.23 -24.49
C LEU A 315 -17.12 -5.60 -25.02
N ASP A 316 -17.00 -5.86 -26.34
CA ASP A 316 -17.27 -7.16 -26.96
C ASP A 316 -16.03 -8.08 -27.01
N GLY A 317 -14.89 -7.64 -26.45
CA GLY A 317 -13.63 -8.37 -26.44
C GLY A 317 -12.76 -8.19 -27.69
N ARG A 318 -13.12 -7.33 -28.65
CA ARG A 318 -12.27 -7.00 -29.81
C ARG A 318 -11.15 -6.06 -29.45
N ILE A 319 -9.95 -6.34 -29.97
CA ILE A 319 -8.79 -5.46 -29.84
C ILE A 319 -9.03 -4.23 -30.74
N ARG A 320 -9.34 -3.08 -30.14
CA ARG A 320 -9.46 -1.79 -30.84
C ARG A 320 -8.10 -1.29 -31.32
N LYS A 321 -7.07 -1.47 -30.49
CA LYS A 321 -5.67 -1.13 -30.81
C LYS A 321 -4.71 -1.99 -30.00
N ALA A 322 -3.61 -2.41 -30.59
CA ALA A 322 -2.48 -3.01 -29.88
C ALA A 322 -1.18 -2.23 -30.11
N ASN A 323 -0.23 -2.32 -29.18
CA ASN A 323 1.11 -1.81 -29.35
C ASN A 323 2.01 -2.78 -30.12
N ARG A 324 3.18 -2.29 -30.54
CA ARG A 324 4.19 -3.10 -31.23
C ARG A 324 4.62 -4.34 -30.43
N ALA A 325 4.82 -4.24 -29.12
CA ALA A 325 5.27 -5.37 -28.30
C ALA A 325 4.26 -6.54 -28.28
N LEU A 326 2.95 -6.28 -28.22
CA LEU A 326 1.93 -7.32 -28.28
C LEU A 326 1.86 -7.96 -29.68
N ALA A 327 1.96 -7.15 -30.72
CA ALA A 327 1.97 -7.62 -32.11
C ALA A 327 3.18 -8.54 -32.37
N GLU A 328 4.39 -8.12 -31.98
CA GLU A 328 5.63 -8.90 -32.08
C GLU A 328 5.57 -10.20 -31.27
N MET A 329 5.06 -10.16 -30.02
CA MET A 329 4.89 -11.33 -29.16
C MET A 329 4.01 -12.42 -29.78
N LEU A 330 2.92 -12.03 -30.44
CA LEU A 330 1.94 -12.93 -31.04
C LEU A 330 2.22 -13.24 -32.53
N GLY A 331 3.23 -12.63 -33.15
CA GLY A 331 3.55 -12.83 -34.57
C GLY A 331 2.57 -12.18 -35.56
N TYR A 332 1.90 -11.11 -35.15
CA TYR A 332 0.99 -10.30 -35.98
C TYR A 332 1.57 -8.91 -36.23
N THR A 333 0.88 -8.10 -37.04
CA THR A 333 1.10 -6.64 -37.09
C THR A 333 -0.01 -5.95 -36.27
N PRO A 334 0.19 -4.73 -35.76
CA PRO A 334 -0.85 -4.01 -35.01
C PRO A 334 -2.19 -3.89 -35.76
N GLU A 335 -2.14 -3.73 -37.09
CA GLU A 335 -3.31 -3.59 -37.97
C GLU A 335 -4.04 -4.92 -38.20
N THR A 336 -3.32 -6.06 -38.13
CA THR A 336 -3.90 -7.40 -38.29
C THR A 336 -4.33 -8.03 -36.96
N LEU A 337 -3.86 -7.48 -35.84
CA LEU A 337 -4.37 -7.79 -34.51
C LEU A 337 -5.64 -6.98 -34.17
N ALA A 338 -5.75 -5.75 -34.71
CA ALA A 338 -6.95 -4.93 -34.55
C ALA A 338 -8.21 -5.61 -35.14
N GLY A 339 -9.34 -5.48 -34.45
CA GLY A 339 -10.62 -6.11 -34.80
C GLY A 339 -10.75 -7.60 -34.43
N LYS A 340 -9.65 -8.28 -34.10
CA LYS A 340 -9.68 -9.66 -33.59
C LYS A 340 -10.20 -9.69 -32.16
N ALA A 341 -11.01 -10.70 -31.83
CA ALA A 341 -11.39 -10.95 -30.45
C ALA A 341 -10.23 -11.60 -29.69
N PHE A 342 -9.95 -11.17 -28.46
CA PHE A 342 -8.82 -11.74 -27.70
C PHE A 342 -9.00 -13.23 -27.39
N PHE A 343 -10.24 -13.74 -27.35
CA PHE A 343 -10.52 -15.14 -27.11
C PHE A 343 -10.19 -16.04 -28.31
N GLU A 344 -10.29 -15.54 -29.55
CA GLU A 344 -9.81 -16.24 -30.77
C GLU A 344 -8.31 -16.52 -30.73
N LEU A 345 -7.56 -15.69 -30.01
CA LEU A 345 -6.11 -15.82 -29.85
C LEU A 345 -5.74 -16.73 -28.67
N SER A 346 -6.67 -17.11 -27.81
CA SER A 346 -6.37 -17.87 -26.59
C SER A 346 -6.22 -19.37 -26.90
N HIS A 347 -5.39 -20.08 -26.14
CA HIS A 347 -5.31 -21.54 -26.25
C HIS A 347 -6.67 -22.18 -25.88
N PRO A 348 -7.10 -23.28 -26.55
CA PRO A 348 -8.43 -23.86 -26.32
C PRO A 348 -8.77 -24.13 -24.85
N ASP A 349 -7.88 -24.78 -24.09
CA ASP A 349 -8.10 -25.06 -22.66
C ASP A 349 -8.22 -23.79 -21.79
N ASP A 350 -7.70 -22.64 -22.26
CA ASP A 350 -7.63 -21.38 -21.52
C ASP A 350 -8.66 -20.35 -22.04
N ALA A 351 -9.51 -20.74 -23.00
CA ALA A 351 -10.35 -19.82 -23.76
C ALA A 351 -11.42 -19.12 -22.91
N GLU A 352 -12.01 -19.82 -21.92
CA GLU A 352 -13.07 -19.30 -21.05
C GLU A 352 -12.54 -18.39 -19.90
N ILE A 353 -11.22 -18.41 -19.64
CA ILE A 353 -10.60 -17.58 -18.58
C ILE A 353 -10.74 -16.08 -18.93
N GLY A 354 -10.62 -15.70 -20.19
CA GLY A 354 -10.75 -14.30 -20.58
C GLY A 354 -12.19 -13.75 -20.48
N PRO A 355 -13.19 -14.40 -21.10
CA PRO A 355 -14.60 -13.98 -21.06
C PRO A 355 -15.18 -13.91 -19.64
N SER A 356 -14.96 -14.92 -18.80
CA SER A 356 -15.44 -14.90 -17.40
C SER A 356 -14.91 -13.69 -16.62
N PHE A 357 -13.66 -13.29 -16.85
CA PHE A 357 -13.11 -12.08 -16.26
C PHE A 357 -13.68 -10.79 -16.84
N MET A 358 -14.00 -10.77 -18.14
CA MET A 358 -14.66 -9.64 -18.81
C MET A 358 -16.09 -9.44 -18.29
N ASP A 359 -16.88 -10.50 -18.14
CA ASP A 359 -18.26 -10.42 -17.65
C ASP A 359 -18.35 -9.82 -16.25
N GLU A 360 -17.45 -10.24 -15.34
CA GLU A 360 -17.35 -9.66 -13.99
C GLU A 360 -16.92 -8.17 -14.01
N VAL A 361 -16.12 -7.74 -14.99
CA VAL A 361 -15.67 -6.34 -15.13
C VAL A 361 -16.77 -5.44 -15.70
N LEU A 362 -17.50 -5.94 -16.69
CA LEU A 362 -18.63 -5.26 -17.32
C LEU A 362 -19.79 -5.08 -16.34
N ALA A 363 -20.08 -6.13 -15.55
CA ALA A 363 -20.99 -6.07 -14.42
C ALA A 363 -20.60 -4.99 -13.40
N GLY A 364 -19.31 -4.92 -13.04
CA GLY A 364 -18.81 -4.03 -11.97
C GLY A 364 -18.31 -4.77 -10.72
N LYS A 365 -18.08 -6.09 -10.80
CA LYS A 365 -17.49 -6.91 -9.72
C LYS A 365 -16.03 -6.58 -9.49
N ARG A 366 -15.34 -6.15 -10.54
CA ARG A 366 -13.95 -5.69 -10.44
C ARG A 366 -13.63 -4.68 -11.52
N ASP A 367 -12.85 -3.67 -11.19
CA ASP A 367 -12.32 -2.74 -12.20
C ASP A 367 -10.99 -3.20 -12.80
N THR A 368 -10.33 -4.18 -12.16
CA THR A 368 -9.06 -4.76 -12.59
C THR A 368 -9.05 -6.27 -12.47
N TYR A 369 -8.32 -6.94 -13.35
CA TYR A 369 -8.14 -8.39 -13.34
C TYR A 369 -6.70 -8.77 -13.64
N ARG A 370 -6.25 -9.93 -13.13
CA ARG A 370 -4.93 -10.49 -13.43
C ARG A 370 -4.98 -12.02 -13.41
N PHE A 371 -4.53 -12.65 -14.48
CA PHE A 371 -4.41 -14.11 -14.59
C PHE A 371 -3.26 -14.51 -15.52
N GLU A 372 -2.84 -15.77 -15.46
CA GLU A 372 -1.91 -16.35 -16.43
C GLU A 372 -2.69 -17.23 -17.41
N LYS A 373 -2.37 -17.13 -18.70
CA LYS A 373 -2.91 -18.02 -19.75
C LYS A 373 -1.98 -18.12 -20.94
N ARG A 374 -2.21 -19.13 -21.78
CA ARG A 374 -1.54 -19.30 -23.06
C ARG A 374 -2.28 -18.53 -24.16
N TYR A 375 -1.55 -17.68 -24.87
CA TYR A 375 -1.97 -17.18 -26.17
C TYR A 375 -1.36 -18.05 -27.28
N LEU A 376 -2.02 -18.11 -28.43
CA LEU A 376 -1.53 -18.70 -29.66
C LEU A 376 -0.90 -17.61 -30.51
N ARG A 377 0.35 -17.83 -30.93
CA ARG A 377 1.01 -17.03 -31.98
C ARG A 377 0.40 -17.37 -33.33
N ARG A 378 0.62 -16.51 -34.33
CA ARG A 378 0.15 -16.69 -35.71
C ARG A 378 0.60 -18.01 -36.38
N ASP A 379 1.71 -18.58 -35.93
CA ASP A 379 2.23 -19.88 -36.40
C ASP A 379 1.59 -21.11 -35.71
N GLY A 380 0.68 -20.88 -34.75
CA GLY A 380 0.03 -21.93 -33.96
C GLY A 380 0.80 -22.33 -32.68
N SER A 381 1.98 -21.78 -32.42
CA SER A 381 2.72 -22.05 -31.18
C SER A 381 2.09 -21.33 -29.99
N ALA A 382 2.07 -21.99 -28.83
CA ALA A 382 1.64 -21.37 -27.58
C ALA A 382 2.74 -20.46 -26.99
N VAL A 383 2.32 -19.38 -26.33
CA VAL A 383 3.14 -18.50 -25.48
C VAL A 383 2.45 -18.35 -24.13
N TRP A 384 3.17 -18.61 -23.04
CA TRP A 384 2.67 -18.30 -21.70
C TRP A 384 2.70 -16.78 -21.49
N THR A 385 1.57 -16.23 -21.07
CA THR A 385 1.43 -14.81 -20.79
C THR A 385 0.80 -14.57 -19.43
N GLN A 386 1.26 -13.52 -18.76
CA GLN A 386 0.52 -12.92 -17.66
C GLN A 386 -0.27 -11.74 -18.21
N LEU A 387 -1.60 -11.83 -18.13
CA LEU A 387 -2.51 -10.77 -18.54
C LEU A 387 -2.99 -10.02 -17.31
N ALA A 388 -2.85 -8.70 -17.34
CA ALA A 388 -3.46 -7.78 -16.37
C ALA A 388 -4.32 -6.76 -17.12
N GLY A 389 -5.60 -6.64 -16.78
CA GLY A 389 -6.52 -5.71 -17.43
C GLY A 389 -7.19 -4.75 -16.46
N SER A 390 -7.59 -3.60 -16.96
CA SER A 390 -8.38 -2.60 -16.24
C SER A 390 -9.45 -1.98 -17.12
N VAL A 391 -10.66 -1.77 -16.61
CA VAL A 391 -11.71 -1.04 -17.33
C VAL A 391 -11.55 0.47 -17.18
N ILE A 392 -11.74 1.17 -18.29
CA ILE A 392 -11.91 2.63 -18.30
C ILE A 392 -13.41 2.90 -18.38
N ARG A 393 -13.89 3.68 -17.42
CA ARG A 393 -15.29 4.11 -17.30
C ARG A 393 -15.38 5.60 -17.64
N ASP A 394 -16.50 5.99 -18.23
CA ASP A 394 -16.85 7.38 -18.48
C ASP A 394 -16.99 8.15 -17.15
N SER A 395 -16.42 9.36 -17.07
CA SER A 395 -16.29 10.11 -15.82
C SER A 395 -17.61 10.65 -15.28
N ASP A 396 -18.61 10.80 -16.15
CA ASP A 396 -19.85 11.50 -15.84
C ASP A 396 -21.01 10.51 -15.62
N THR A 397 -20.92 9.33 -16.24
CA THR A 397 -21.96 8.28 -16.22
C THR A 397 -21.53 6.97 -15.56
N GLY A 398 -20.24 6.77 -15.25
CA GLY A 398 -19.72 5.55 -14.62
C GLY A 398 -19.75 4.29 -15.50
N ARG A 399 -20.25 4.39 -16.74
CA ARG A 399 -20.39 3.26 -17.65
C ARG A 399 -19.03 2.84 -18.22
N PRO A 400 -18.77 1.53 -18.39
CA PRO A 400 -17.54 1.08 -19.03
C PRO A 400 -17.51 1.52 -20.50
N GLU A 401 -16.38 2.05 -20.97
CA GLU A 401 -16.19 2.52 -22.35
C GLU A 401 -15.28 1.55 -23.14
N TYR A 402 -14.17 1.15 -22.54
CA TYR A 402 -13.22 0.16 -23.07
C TYR A 402 -12.34 -0.40 -21.95
N MET A 403 -11.61 -1.47 -22.22
CA MET A 403 -10.60 -2.03 -21.32
C MET A 403 -9.20 -1.77 -21.85
N ILE A 404 -8.24 -1.62 -20.94
CA ILE A 404 -6.80 -1.65 -21.26
C ILE A 404 -6.26 -2.96 -20.73
N ALA A 405 -5.75 -3.81 -21.61
CA ALA A 405 -5.07 -5.05 -21.28
C ALA A 405 -3.56 -4.88 -21.43
N GLN A 406 -2.81 -5.38 -20.46
CA GLN A 406 -1.37 -5.56 -20.48
C GLN A 406 -1.08 -7.06 -20.52
N VAL A 407 -0.15 -7.47 -21.36
CA VAL A 407 0.18 -8.86 -21.65
C VAL A 407 1.70 -8.97 -21.60
N GLU A 408 2.20 -9.56 -20.52
CA GLU A 408 3.62 -9.84 -20.33
C GLU A 408 3.91 -11.26 -20.84
N ASN A 409 4.95 -11.42 -21.68
CA ASN A 409 5.43 -12.75 -22.04
C ASN A 409 6.19 -13.33 -20.85
N ILE A 410 5.69 -14.45 -20.33
CA ILE A 410 6.29 -15.13 -19.19
C ILE A 410 6.90 -16.49 -19.59
N ASP A 411 7.08 -16.79 -20.89
CA ASP A 411 7.78 -18.00 -21.36
C ASP A 411 9.18 -18.12 -20.70
N GLU A 412 9.94 -17.03 -20.65
CA GLU A 412 11.26 -17.03 -19.99
C GLU A 412 11.15 -17.20 -18.48
N ARG A 413 10.16 -16.59 -17.82
CA ARG A 413 9.92 -16.75 -16.38
C ARG A 413 9.47 -18.18 -16.04
N LYS A 414 8.60 -18.79 -16.86
CA LYS A 414 8.15 -20.17 -16.73
C LYS A 414 9.30 -21.14 -16.99
N LYS A 415 10.03 -21.00 -18.10
CA LYS A 415 11.20 -21.84 -18.42
C LYS A 415 12.34 -21.67 -17.42
N ALA A 416 12.58 -20.46 -16.90
CA ALA A 416 13.56 -20.23 -15.84
C ALA A 416 13.07 -20.83 -14.52
N SER A 417 11.79 -20.68 -14.16
CA SER A 417 11.20 -21.31 -12.98
C SER A 417 11.17 -22.84 -13.10
N GLU A 418 10.98 -23.40 -14.29
CA GLU A 418 11.05 -24.84 -14.58
C GLU A 418 12.49 -25.32 -14.57
N THR A 419 13.43 -24.59 -15.17
CA THR A 419 14.87 -24.94 -15.15
C THR A 419 15.43 -24.82 -13.73
N VAL A 420 15.01 -23.83 -12.96
CA VAL A 420 15.34 -23.69 -11.53
C VAL A 420 14.65 -24.77 -10.74
N ALA A 421 13.36 -25.06 -10.93
CA ALA A 421 12.67 -26.15 -10.22
C ALA A 421 13.23 -27.54 -10.58
N GLU A 422 13.66 -27.80 -11.82
CA GLU A 422 14.33 -29.03 -12.25
C GLU A 422 15.76 -29.09 -11.69
N ALA A 423 16.49 -27.96 -11.66
CA ALA A 423 17.81 -27.91 -11.06
C ALA A 423 17.74 -28.07 -9.54
N GLU A 424 16.87 -27.35 -8.86
CA GLU A 424 16.57 -27.47 -7.42
C GLU A 424 16.05 -28.86 -7.09
N SER A 425 15.10 -29.40 -7.85
CA SER A 425 14.63 -30.79 -7.67
C SER A 425 15.79 -31.77 -7.83
N ARG A 426 16.65 -31.62 -8.85
CA ARG A 426 17.84 -32.47 -9.06
C ARG A 426 18.89 -32.30 -7.97
N TRP A 427 19.15 -31.08 -7.49
CA TRP A 427 20.09 -30.79 -6.40
C TRP A 427 19.56 -31.28 -5.05
N ASN A 428 18.29 -31.00 -4.73
CA ASN A 428 17.59 -31.50 -3.55
C ASN A 428 17.49 -33.03 -3.57
N PHE A 429 17.24 -33.65 -4.73
CA PHE A 429 17.23 -35.10 -4.88
C PHE A 429 18.63 -35.69 -4.70
N ALA A 430 19.68 -35.07 -5.25
CA ALA A 430 21.05 -35.52 -5.04
C ALA A 430 21.50 -35.39 -3.57
N LEU A 431 21.20 -34.26 -2.92
CA LEU A 431 21.55 -33.99 -1.52
C LEU A 431 20.74 -34.85 -0.54
N SER A 432 19.44 -35.04 -0.78
CA SER A 432 18.59 -35.93 0.03
C SER A 432 18.94 -37.41 -0.16
N SER A 433 19.23 -37.85 -1.40
CA SER A 433 19.73 -39.21 -1.67
C SER A 433 21.08 -39.48 -1.02
N ALA A 434 21.94 -38.45 -0.94
CA ALA A 434 23.21 -38.50 -0.20
C ALA A 434 23.05 -38.29 1.32
N ARG A 435 21.83 -38.03 1.82
CA ARG A 435 21.50 -37.69 3.22
C ARG A 435 22.39 -36.57 3.81
N GLN A 436 22.61 -35.51 3.04
CA GLN A 436 23.35 -34.34 3.49
C GLN A 436 22.40 -33.22 3.91
N GLY A 437 22.53 -32.79 5.17
CA GLY A 437 21.94 -31.54 5.64
C GLY A 437 22.70 -30.35 5.09
N VAL A 438 22.01 -29.27 4.73
CA VAL A 438 22.62 -28.03 4.21
C VAL A 438 22.34 -26.91 5.19
N TRP A 439 23.29 -26.00 5.36
CA TRP A 439 23.11 -24.76 6.11
C TRP A 439 23.65 -23.53 5.36
N ASP A 440 23.06 -22.37 5.60
CA ASP A 440 23.45 -21.07 5.02
C ASP A 440 23.42 -19.99 6.11
N LEU A 441 24.61 -19.58 6.55
CA LEU A 441 24.86 -18.59 7.59
C LEU A 441 24.91 -17.19 6.97
N ASP A 442 24.02 -16.28 7.40
CA ASP A 442 24.00 -14.88 6.99
C ASP A 442 24.25 -13.96 8.20
N LEU A 443 25.52 -13.60 8.41
CA LEU A 443 25.96 -12.76 9.53
C LEU A 443 25.47 -11.31 9.43
N ARG A 444 25.00 -10.83 8.26
CA ARG A 444 24.37 -9.48 8.16
C ARG A 444 22.99 -9.46 8.78
N LYS A 445 22.25 -10.55 8.64
CA LYS A 445 20.90 -10.71 9.19
C LYS A 445 20.89 -11.35 10.57
N GLY A 446 22.01 -11.92 11.01
CA GLY A 446 22.12 -12.64 12.27
C GLY A 446 21.20 -13.86 12.28
N ARG A 447 21.21 -14.66 11.20
CA ARG A 447 20.38 -15.88 11.10
C ARG A 447 21.10 -16.98 10.32
N THR A 448 20.71 -18.22 10.58
CA THR A 448 21.23 -19.39 9.87
C THR A 448 20.07 -20.23 9.36
N TYR A 449 20.00 -20.42 8.04
CA TYR A 449 19.04 -21.33 7.43
C TYR A 449 19.56 -22.77 7.51
N TYR A 450 18.65 -23.73 7.71
CA TYR A 450 18.95 -25.16 7.70
C TYR A 450 17.93 -25.92 6.83
N SER A 451 18.39 -26.84 5.98
CA SER A 451 17.50 -27.58 5.08
C SER A 451 16.64 -28.63 5.78
N ALA A 452 15.53 -29.01 5.15
CA ALA A 452 14.64 -30.07 5.64
C ALA A 452 15.40 -31.39 5.93
N MET A 453 16.41 -31.75 5.12
CA MET A 453 17.26 -32.92 5.36
C MET A 453 18.18 -32.75 6.58
N TRP A 454 18.66 -31.53 6.89
CA TRP A 454 19.39 -31.27 8.12
C TRP A 454 18.49 -31.44 9.35
N LYS A 455 17.27 -30.91 9.27
CA LYS A 455 16.25 -31.04 10.32
C LYS A 455 15.86 -32.51 10.51
N GLU A 456 15.60 -33.25 9.42
CA GLU A 456 15.26 -34.67 9.40
C GLU A 456 16.40 -35.55 9.97
N MET A 457 17.65 -35.27 9.60
CA MET A 457 18.86 -35.90 10.17
C MET A 457 18.96 -35.71 11.69
N LEU A 458 18.46 -34.58 12.20
CA LEU A 458 18.35 -34.28 13.62
C LEU A 458 16.93 -34.54 14.19
N GLY A 459 16.04 -35.20 13.43
CA GLY A 459 14.68 -35.57 13.82
C GLY A 459 13.67 -34.42 14.00
N TYR A 460 14.06 -33.19 13.71
CA TYR A 460 13.17 -32.03 13.76
C TYR A 460 12.28 -31.97 12.51
N ARG A 461 11.02 -31.59 12.72
CA ARG A 461 10.15 -31.14 11.64
C ARG A 461 10.45 -29.67 11.33
N GLU A 462 10.04 -29.25 10.14
CA GLU A 462 10.36 -27.94 9.56
C GLU A 462 10.16 -26.74 10.51
N ASN A 463 9.13 -26.80 11.36
CA ASN A 463 8.66 -25.69 12.22
C ASN A 463 9.01 -25.86 13.72
N GLU A 464 9.89 -26.80 14.09
CA GLU A 464 10.17 -27.14 15.50
C GLU A 464 11.47 -26.51 16.05
N LEU A 465 12.19 -25.75 15.22
CA LEU A 465 13.40 -25.01 15.56
C LEU A 465 13.25 -23.53 15.20
N CYS A 466 13.88 -22.64 15.98
CA CYS A 466 13.84 -21.20 15.77
C CYS A 466 15.05 -20.75 14.94
N GLU A 467 14.84 -20.48 13.65
CA GLU A 467 15.89 -20.09 12.69
C GLU A 467 16.41 -18.65 12.86
N ASP A 468 15.75 -17.85 13.71
CA ASP A 468 16.14 -16.47 14.01
C ASP A 468 17.30 -16.37 15.03
N ASP A 469 17.77 -17.49 15.58
CA ASP A 469 18.99 -17.56 16.37
C ASP A 469 20.17 -18.00 15.48
N PRO A 470 21.16 -17.14 15.19
CA PRO A 470 22.32 -17.53 14.37
C PRO A 470 23.18 -18.60 15.06
N ASP A 471 23.18 -18.58 16.39
CA ASP A 471 23.91 -19.50 17.26
C ASP A 471 23.08 -20.77 17.55
N LEU A 472 21.97 -21.01 16.83
CA LEU A 472 21.13 -22.19 17.04
C LEU A 472 21.95 -23.48 16.97
N TRP A 473 22.80 -23.65 15.95
CA TRP A 473 23.68 -24.82 15.86
C TRP A 473 24.64 -24.92 17.05
N LEU A 474 25.20 -23.79 17.53
CA LEU A 474 26.04 -23.73 18.74
C LEU A 474 25.26 -24.08 20.02
N SER A 475 23.96 -23.79 20.07
CA SER A 475 23.06 -24.20 21.17
C SER A 475 22.73 -25.70 21.13
N LEU A 476 22.74 -26.28 19.92
CA LEU A 476 22.54 -27.70 19.66
C LEU A 476 23.85 -28.51 19.72
N ILE A 477 25.02 -27.87 19.74
CA ILE A 477 26.31 -28.54 19.92
C ILE A 477 26.52 -28.96 21.38
N HIS A 478 27.13 -30.13 21.58
CA HIS A 478 27.52 -30.61 22.89
C HIS A 478 28.47 -29.62 23.60
N PRO A 479 28.24 -29.23 24.86
CA PRO A 479 29.03 -28.21 25.56
C PRO A 479 30.55 -28.40 25.47
N ASP A 480 31.05 -29.63 25.66
CA ASP A 480 32.48 -29.98 25.53
C ASP A 480 33.07 -29.65 24.14
N ASP A 481 32.27 -29.79 23.07
CA ASP A 481 32.71 -29.59 21.69
C ASP A 481 32.57 -28.10 21.28
N ARG A 482 31.76 -27.32 22.01
CA ARG A 482 31.33 -25.96 21.64
C ARG A 482 32.47 -24.95 21.55
N GLN A 483 33.40 -24.95 22.51
CA GLN A 483 34.53 -24.00 22.48
C GLN A 483 35.42 -24.25 21.26
N LYS A 484 35.69 -25.51 20.94
CA LYS A 484 36.50 -25.88 19.77
C LYS A 484 35.81 -25.52 18.45
N ALA A 485 34.48 -25.65 18.38
CA ALA A 485 33.70 -25.21 17.23
C ALA A 485 33.75 -23.68 17.06
N LEU A 486 33.58 -22.92 18.15
CA LEU A 486 33.70 -21.45 18.18
C LEU A 486 35.08 -20.95 17.75
N ASP A 487 36.16 -21.58 18.21
CA ASP A 487 37.52 -21.18 17.85
C ASP A 487 37.75 -21.33 16.32
N LEU A 488 37.33 -22.47 15.75
CA LEU A 488 37.41 -22.76 14.31
C LEU A 488 36.49 -21.85 13.47
N GLU A 489 35.30 -21.51 13.98
CA GLU A 489 34.38 -20.58 13.33
C GLU A 489 34.97 -19.17 13.32
N SER A 490 35.56 -18.72 14.44
CA SER A 490 36.19 -17.40 14.54
C SER A 490 37.32 -17.23 13.52
N ASP A 491 38.18 -18.25 13.35
CA ASP A 491 39.23 -18.25 12.33
C ASP A 491 38.66 -18.22 10.89
N HIS A 492 37.54 -18.91 10.64
CA HIS A 492 36.85 -18.84 9.35
C HIS A 492 36.19 -17.47 9.11
N ILE A 493 35.64 -16.84 10.15
CA ILE A 493 35.00 -15.52 10.10
C ILE A 493 36.04 -14.41 9.88
N VAL A 494 37.16 -14.42 10.60
CA VAL A 494 38.23 -13.42 10.41
C VAL A 494 38.93 -13.59 9.05
N GLY A 495 38.85 -14.78 8.44
CA GLY A 495 39.33 -15.06 7.09
C GLY A 495 40.69 -15.74 7.01
N ASN A 496 41.17 -16.30 8.12
CA ASN A 496 42.39 -17.10 8.17
C ASN A 496 42.24 -18.45 7.43
N SER A 497 41.00 -18.93 7.26
CA SER A 497 40.69 -20.11 6.44
C SER A 497 39.57 -19.82 5.41
N SER A 498 39.73 -20.38 4.21
CA SER A 498 38.72 -20.35 3.14
C SER A 498 37.65 -21.45 3.27
N TYR A 499 37.86 -22.44 4.15
CA TYR A 499 36.96 -23.55 4.43
C TYR A 499 36.82 -23.78 5.95
N PHE A 500 35.63 -24.11 6.40
CA PHE A 500 35.35 -24.60 7.75
C PHE A 500 35.21 -26.13 7.68
N GLU A 501 35.90 -26.87 8.55
CA GLU A 501 35.72 -28.32 8.68
C GLU A 501 35.86 -28.73 10.14
N ALA A 502 34.84 -29.40 10.69
CA ALA A 502 34.82 -29.84 12.08
C ALA A 502 33.96 -31.09 12.28
N GLU A 503 34.36 -31.94 13.23
CA GLU A 503 33.51 -33.02 13.76
C GLU A 503 33.05 -32.63 15.17
N PHE A 504 31.74 -32.65 15.40
CA PHE A 504 31.12 -32.37 16.70
C PHE A 504 29.81 -33.11 16.87
N ARG A 505 29.33 -33.20 18.11
CA ARG A 505 28.04 -33.81 18.45
C ARG A 505 26.95 -32.75 18.43
N MET A 506 25.94 -32.94 17.58
CA MET A 506 24.72 -32.12 17.53
C MET A 506 23.56 -32.83 18.22
N ARG A 507 22.66 -32.04 18.82
CA ARG A 507 21.51 -32.54 19.57
C ARG A 507 20.35 -32.81 18.62
N HIS A 508 20.00 -34.09 18.48
CA HIS A 508 18.75 -34.53 17.87
C HIS A 508 17.56 -34.03 18.70
N LYS A 509 16.39 -33.83 18.07
CA LYS A 509 15.14 -33.44 18.71
C LYS A 509 14.76 -34.33 19.88
N ASP A 510 14.83 -35.64 19.65
CA ASP A 510 14.57 -36.67 20.66
C ASP A 510 15.65 -36.72 21.76
N GLY A 511 16.58 -35.77 21.78
CA GLY A 511 17.49 -35.46 22.87
C GLY A 511 18.84 -36.17 22.85
N HIS A 512 19.03 -37.14 21.93
CA HIS A 512 20.30 -37.85 21.75
C HIS A 512 21.30 -37.05 20.90
N TRP A 513 22.55 -37.53 20.85
CA TRP A 513 23.63 -36.87 20.13
C TRP A 513 23.91 -37.57 18.79
N VAL A 514 23.79 -36.83 17.69
CA VAL A 514 24.22 -37.23 16.35
C VAL A 514 25.64 -36.73 16.15
N TRP A 515 26.53 -37.60 15.66
CA TRP A 515 27.87 -37.20 15.24
C TRP A 515 27.79 -36.61 13.84
N VAL A 516 28.16 -35.34 13.72
CA VAL A 516 28.06 -34.62 12.46
C VAL A 516 29.45 -34.16 12.03
N LEU A 517 29.77 -34.42 10.76
CA LEU A 517 30.87 -33.77 10.06
C LEU A 517 30.32 -32.54 9.34
N ASP A 518 30.76 -31.36 9.75
CA ASP A 518 30.46 -30.11 9.05
C ASP A 518 31.59 -29.75 8.08
N ARG A 519 31.21 -29.28 6.89
CA ARG A 519 32.08 -28.71 5.86
C ARG A 519 31.44 -27.46 5.24
N GLY A 520 31.92 -26.29 5.64
CA GLY A 520 31.48 -24.98 5.16
C GLY A 520 32.47 -24.28 4.24
N LYS A 521 31.98 -23.40 3.36
CA LYS A 521 32.79 -22.49 2.55
C LYS A 521 32.19 -21.08 2.55
N THR A 522 33.07 -20.08 2.66
CA THR A 522 32.71 -18.67 2.47
C THR A 522 32.20 -18.42 1.04
N ILE A 523 31.07 -17.71 0.93
CA ILE A 523 30.52 -17.20 -0.33
C ILE A 523 30.73 -15.69 -0.45
N GLU A 524 30.52 -14.93 0.63
CA GLU A 524 30.70 -13.47 0.64
C GLU A 524 31.60 -13.02 1.78
N ARG A 525 32.39 -11.97 1.52
CA ARG A 525 33.25 -11.28 2.50
C ARG A 525 32.95 -9.78 2.55
N ASP A 526 33.29 -9.13 3.66
CA ASP A 526 33.20 -7.66 3.80
C ASP A 526 34.42 -6.96 3.19
N GLU A 527 34.41 -5.62 3.18
CA GLU A 527 35.51 -4.78 2.70
C GLU A 527 36.82 -4.97 3.49
N ASN A 528 36.75 -5.57 4.69
CA ASN A 528 37.89 -5.91 5.54
C ASN A 528 38.34 -7.37 5.37
N GLY A 529 37.74 -8.14 4.45
CA GLY A 529 38.08 -9.53 4.16
C GLY A 529 37.43 -10.58 5.09
N ARG A 530 36.58 -10.19 6.04
CA ARG A 530 35.88 -11.12 6.96
C ARG A 530 34.75 -11.85 6.25
N THR A 531 34.47 -13.10 6.63
CA THR A 531 33.31 -13.84 6.12
C THR A 531 32.01 -13.20 6.59
N VAL A 532 31.06 -13.11 5.67
CA VAL A 532 29.75 -12.49 5.90
C VAL A 532 28.61 -13.44 5.54
N ARG A 533 28.84 -14.32 4.56
CA ARG A 533 27.95 -15.43 4.24
C ARG A 533 28.75 -16.69 3.94
N ALA A 534 28.33 -17.83 4.50
CA ALA A 534 28.93 -19.14 4.27
C ALA A 534 27.85 -20.21 4.12
N ILE A 535 28.08 -21.18 3.23
CA ILE A 535 27.21 -22.35 3.04
C ILE A 535 28.04 -23.60 3.26
N GLY A 536 27.45 -24.59 3.92
CA GLY A 536 28.09 -25.87 4.17
C GLY A 536 27.13 -27.05 4.13
N THR A 537 27.72 -28.25 4.21
CA THR A 537 26.96 -29.49 4.41
C THR A 537 27.38 -30.19 5.69
N HIS A 538 26.35 -30.63 6.42
CA HIS A 538 26.44 -31.52 7.55
C HIS A 538 26.16 -32.94 7.06
N THR A 539 27.10 -33.85 7.29
CA THR A 539 26.92 -35.29 7.02
C THR A 539 26.79 -36.04 8.33
N ASP A 540 25.75 -36.87 8.45
CA ASP A 540 25.62 -37.80 9.57
C ASP A 540 26.71 -38.88 9.47
N ILE A 541 27.70 -38.76 10.34
CA ILE A 541 28.75 -39.76 10.53
C ILE A 541 28.46 -40.67 11.73
N THR A 542 27.27 -40.57 12.34
CA THR A 542 26.81 -41.48 13.41
C THR A 542 26.88 -42.94 12.96
N PRO A 543 26.40 -43.37 11.78
CA PRO A 543 26.55 -44.77 11.35
C PRO A 543 28.02 -45.23 11.26
N GLN A 544 28.94 -44.32 10.93
CA GLN A 544 30.38 -44.58 10.84
C GLN A 544 31.04 -44.61 12.23
N LYS A 545 30.79 -43.62 13.09
CA LYS A 545 31.26 -43.57 14.48
C LYS A 545 30.66 -44.71 15.30
N GLU A 546 29.40 -45.05 15.07
CA GLU A 546 28.75 -46.24 15.61
C GLU A 546 29.30 -47.53 14.98
N ALA A 547 29.68 -47.60 13.71
CA ALA A 547 30.31 -48.81 13.18
C ALA A 547 31.69 -49.02 13.82
N GLN A 548 32.47 -47.96 13.95
CA GLN A 548 33.76 -47.96 14.61
C GLN A 548 33.63 -48.26 16.12
N ALA A 549 32.63 -47.66 16.78
CA ALA A 549 32.29 -47.95 18.17
C ALA A 549 31.64 -49.33 18.33
N ARG A 550 30.86 -49.86 17.38
CA ARG A 550 30.32 -51.24 17.40
C ARG A 550 31.43 -52.27 17.21
N ILE A 551 32.45 -51.98 16.41
CA ILE A 551 33.61 -52.89 16.26
C ILE A 551 34.46 -52.83 17.54
N ALA A 552 34.80 -51.64 18.03
CA ALA A 552 35.51 -51.48 19.29
C ALA A 552 34.72 -52.06 20.48
N ALA A 553 33.41 -51.88 20.50
CA ALA A 553 32.51 -52.37 21.54
C ALA A 553 32.07 -53.82 21.33
N THR A 554 32.16 -54.45 20.16
CA THR A 554 31.98 -55.92 20.06
C THR A 554 33.26 -56.65 20.46
N ALA A 555 34.43 -56.09 20.17
CA ALA A 555 35.69 -56.59 20.73
C ALA A 555 35.71 -56.41 22.26
N ALA A 556 35.48 -55.18 22.74
CA ALA A 556 35.41 -54.90 24.18
C ALA A 556 34.21 -55.55 24.86
N ALA A 557 33.08 -55.77 24.19
CA ALA A 557 31.96 -56.55 24.74
C ALA A 557 32.18 -58.05 24.62
N LEU A 558 33.04 -58.60 23.77
CA LEU A 558 33.37 -60.04 23.86
C LEU A 558 34.29 -60.31 25.06
N GLU A 559 35.26 -59.42 25.28
CA GLU A 559 36.14 -59.41 26.47
C GLU A 559 35.32 -59.17 27.74
N SER A 560 34.51 -58.10 27.73
CA SER A 560 33.60 -57.73 28.81
C SER A 560 32.45 -58.71 28.96
N GLU A 561 31.98 -59.44 27.93
CA GLU A 561 30.94 -60.46 28.13
C GLU A 561 31.51 -61.71 28.79
N LYS A 562 32.77 -62.08 28.52
CA LYS A 562 33.42 -63.16 29.28
C LYS A 562 33.58 -62.79 30.74
N GLU A 563 34.10 -61.61 31.05
CA GLU A 563 34.25 -61.20 32.46
C GLU A 563 32.92 -60.78 33.09
N ARG A 564 31.95 -60.22 32.35
CA ARG A 564 30.58 -59.93 32.81
C ARG A 564 29.82 -61.21 33.04
N LEU A 565 29.90 -62.23 32.21
CA LEU A 565 29.29 -63.54 32.51
C LEU A 565 29.89 -64.12 33.79
N ARG A 566 31.22 -64.00 33.98
CA ARG A 566 31.89 -64.45 35.21
C ARG A 566 31.44 -63.65 36.44
N VAL A 567 31.48 -62.32 36.39
CA VAL A 567 31.06 -61.41 37.47
C VAL A 567 29.55 -61.51 37.72
N THR A 568 28.72 -61.58 36.69
CA THR A 568 27.27 -61.74 36.78
C THR A 568 26.93 -63.08 37.39
N LEU A 569 27.50 -64.20 36.92
CA LEU A 569 27.32 -65.49 37.61
C LEU A 569 27.76 -65.40 39.07
N HIS A 570 28.87 -64.72 39.38
CA HIS A 570 29.30 -64.48 40.77
C HIS A 570 28.48 -63.45 41.58
N SER A 571 27.62 -62.63 40.95
CA SER A 571 26.89 -61.52 41.60
C SER A 571 25.37 -61.63 41.52
N ILE A 572 24.84 -62.56 40.71
CA ILE A 572 23.44 -62.96 40.74
C ILE A 572 23.15 -63.44 42.18
N GLY A 573 22.13 -62.85 42.82
CA GLY A 573 21.68 -63.24 44.16
C GLY A 573 21.07 -64.64 44.20
N ASP A 574 20.68 -65.15 43.04
CA ASP A 574 20.21 -66.50 42.79
C ASP A 574 21.40 -67.47 42.75
N ALA A 575 21.27 -68.62 43.40
CA ALA A 575 22.34 -69.62 43.44
C ALA A 575 22.47 -70.37 42.11
N VAL A 576 23.71 -70.55 41.63
CA VAL A 576 24.03 -71.24 40.38
C VAL A 576 25.16 -72.28 40.56
N ILE A 577 24.94 -73.51 40.08
CA ILE A 577 25.93 -74.61 40.06
C ILE A 577 25.96 -75.25 38.67
N CYS A 578 27.17 -75.57 38.16
CA CYS A 578 27.39 -76.31 36.92
C CYS A 578 28.17 -77.61 37.14
N SER A 579 27.91 -78.65 36.35
CA SER A 579 28.67 -79.92 36.36
C SER A 579 29.12 -80.37 34.97
N ASP A 580 30.06 -81.32 34.89
CA ASP A 580 30.37 -82.11 33.71
C ASP A 580 29.34 -83.23 33.46
N ALA A 581 29.51 -83.98 32.37
CA ALA A 581 28.64 -85.07 31.94
C ALA A 581 28.64 -86.26 32.93
N GLU A 582 29.77 -86.54 33.58
CA GLU A 582 29.90 -87.56 34.63
C GLU A 582 29.17 -87.14 35.93
N GLY A 583 28.92 -85.84 36.11
CA GLY A 583 28.19 -85.24 37.22
C GLY A 583 29.10 -84.68 38.32
N ARG A 584 30.32 -84.27 37.98
CA ARG A 584 31.26 -83.57 38.87
C ARG A 584 31.14 -82.06 38.66
N VAL A 585 31.18 -81.28 39.74
CA VAL A 585 31.02 -79.83 39.68
C VAL A 585 32.17 -79.19 38.88
N THR A 586 31.84 -78.31 37.95
CA THR A 586 32.80 -77.54 37.13
C THR A 586 32.81 -76.06 37.49
N PHE A 587 31.70 -75.52 37.99
CA PHE A 587 31.56 -74.14 38.43
C PHE A 587 30.47 -74.02 39.51
N MET A 588 30.61 -73.05 40.42
CA MET A 588 29.66 -72.79 41.50
C MET A 588 29.80 -71.33 41.96
N ASN A 589 28.69 -70.59 42.03
CA ASN A 589 28.69 -69.16 42.37
C ASN A 589 28.54 -68.88 43.89
N PRO A 590 28.84 -67.66 44.37
CA PRO A 590 28.79 -67.33 45.80
C PRO A 590 27.38 -67.40 46.41
N ALA A 591 26.32 -67.11 45.65
CA ALA A 591 24.95 -67.32 46.11
C ALA A 591 24.66 -68.80 46.36
N ALA A 592 25.19 -69.72 45.53
CA ALA A 592 25.14 -71.15 45.78
C ALA A 592 26.03 -71.57 46.96
N GLU A 593 27.21 -70.98 47.15
CA GLU A 593 28.01 -71.20 48.36
C GLU A 593 27.22 -70.80 49.62
N MET A 594 26.51 -69.66 49.59
CA MET A 594 25.66 -69.21 50.69
C MET A 594 24.46 -70.14 50.91
N LEU A 595 23.67 -70.42 49.88
CA LEU A 595 22.41 -71.17 50.01
C LEU A 595 22.61 -72.69 50.19
N THR A 596 23.73 -73.27 49.74
CA THR A 596 24.04 -74.71 49.96
C THR A 596 25.04 -74.96 51.10
N GLY A 597 25.89 -73.99 51.43
CA GLY A 597 26.90 -74.11 52.49
C GLY A 597 28.26 -74.71 52.07
N HIS A 598 28.46 -75.04 50.80
CA HIS A 598 29.73 -75.60 50.30
C HIS A 598 30.57 -74.57 49.53
N ALA A 599 31.87 -74.54 49.80
CA ALA A 599 32.82 -73.65 49.10
C ALA A 599 33.22 -74.20 47.71
N SER A 600 33.18 -73.34 46.69
CA SER A 600 33.35 -73.63 45.27
C SER A 600 34.66 -74.37 44.96
N VAL A 601 35.80 -73.90 45.49
CA VAL A 601 37.13 -74.53 45.27
C VAL A 601 37.20 -75.98 45.78
N ALA A 602 36.45 -76.32 46.84
CA ALA A 602 36.39 -77.67 47.38
C ALA A 602 35.27 -78.54 46.75
N ALA A 603 34.30 -77.90 46.08
CA ALA A 603 33.23 -78.57 45.35
C ALA A 603 33.65 -78.97 43.93
N VAL A 604 34.45 -78.15 43.24
CA VAL A 604 34.92 -78.44 41.87
C VAL A 604 35.65 -79.79 41.81
N GLY A 605 35.25 -80.63 40.85
CA GLY A 605 35.72 -82.01 40.67
C GLY A 605 35.00 -83.07 41.53
N ARG A 606 34.19 -82.69 42.52
CA ARG A 606 33.38 -83.62 43.35
C ARG A 606 32.00 -83.90 42.76
N PRO A 607 31.36 -85.04 43.09
CA PRO A 607 30.01 -85.36 42.63
C PRO A 607 28.95 -84.38 43.13
N LEU A 608 28.10 -83.87 42.23
CA LEU A 608 27.06 -82.87 42.53
C LEU A 608 26.07 -83.28 43.64
N ARG A 609 25.74 -84.57 43.73
CA ARG A 609 24.83 -85.12 44.75
C ARG A 609 25.29 -84.93 46.20
N ASP A 610 26.58 -84.64 46.41
CA ASP A 610 27.12 -84.36 47.73
C ASP A 610 26.82 -82.92 48.20
N ILE A 611 26.23 -82.06 47.32
CA ILE A 611 26.20 -80.59 47.48
C ILE A 611 24.78 -79.97 47.49
N TYR A 612 23.77 -80.54 46.80
CA TYR A 612 22.43 -79.92 46.63
C TYR A 612 21.27 -80.90 46.93
N GLN A 613 20.31 -80.50 47.80
CA GLN A 613 19.23 -81.36 48.34
C GLN A 613 17.91 -80.58 48.64
N PRO A 614 17.02 -80.36 47.65
CA PRO A 614 15.74 -79.63 47.83
C PRO A 614 14.59 -80.44 48.44
N ARG A 615 13.57 -79.74 48.98
CA ARG A 615 12.36 -80.27 49.66
C ARG A 615 11.09 -79.46 49.32
N ASP A 616 9.89 -80.00 49.57
CA ASP A 616 8.59 -79.37 49.26
C ASP A 616 7.91 -78.74 50.50
N GLU A 617 7.29 -77.56 50.38
CA GLU A 617 6.71 -76.77 51.50
C GLU A 617 5.47 -77.39 52.15
N GLU A 618 4.67 -78.16 51.42
CA GLU A 618 3.41 -78.73 51.91
C GLU A 618 3.61 -80.14 52.49
N THR A 619 4.67 -80.86 52.06
CA THR A 619 4.94 -82.28 52.39
C THR A 619 6.27 -82.53 53.12
N GLY A 620 7.33 -81.74 52.88
CA GLY A 620 8.64 -81.85 53.54
C GLY A 620 9.56 -83.00 53.07
N GLU A 621 9.12 -83.84 52.12
CA GLU A 621 9.95 -84.92 51.55
C GLU A 621 11.10 -84.38 50.68
N ALA A 622 12.12 -85.20 50.44
CA ALA A 622 13.29 -84.82 49.65
C ALA A 622 13.05 -85.05 48.15
N VAL A 623 13.23 -83.99 47.35
CA VAL A 623 12.96 -84.00 45.92
C VAL A 623 14.14 -84.67 45.19
N MET A 624 13.91 -85.86 44.64
CA MET A 624 14.95 -86.63 43.96
C MET A 624 15.30 -85.98 42.61
N LEU A 625 16.58 -85.74 42.38
CA LEU A 625 17.10 -85.18 41.12
C LEU A 625 16.98 -86.21 39.99
N SER A 626 15.82 -86.27 39.33
CA SER A 626 15.60 -87.07 38.13
C SER A 626 16.54 -86.60 37.02
N ARG A 627 17.36 -87.53 36.50
CA ARG A 627 18.44 -87.24 35.54
C ARG A 627 17.98 -87.04 34.09
N ASN A 628 16.67 -87.10 33.87
CA ASN A 628 15.99 -86.87 32.61
C ASN A 628 14.69 -86.10 32.89
N GLU A 629 14.20 -85.49 31.83
CA GLU A 629 12.93 -84.77 31.69
C GLU A 629 12.90 -83.36 32.29
N GLU A 630 12.46 -82.43 31.43
CA GLU A 630 12.29 -80.99 31.68
C GLU A 630 11.03 -80.75 32.54
N ASP A 631 10.74 -81.68 33.45
CA ASP A 631 9.42 -81.85 34.02
C ASP A 631 9.23 -80.90 35.21
N GLY A 632 8.74 -79.72 34.85
CA GLY A 632 7.82 -78.95 35.66
C GLY A 632 8.45 -78.06 36.71
N ASP A 633 8.16 -76.76 36.58
CA ASP A 633 7.83 -75.94 37.75
C ASP A 633 6.48 -76.44 38.29
N ALA A 634 6.51 -77.67 38.83
CA ALA A 634 5.54 -78.24 39.74
C ALA A 634 5.64 -77.45 41.05
N HIS A 635 5.15 -76.21 40.94
CA HIS A 635 4.94 -75.23 41.98
C HIS A 635 6.23 -74.67 42.60
N GLY A 636 6.36 -73.34 42.53
CA GLY A 636 7.20 -72.53 43.44
C GLY A 636 6.69 -72.56 44.89
N ARG A 637 6.61 -73.78 45.44
CA ARG A 637 6.36 -74.20 46.82
C ARG A 637 7.54 -75.07 47.29
N ILE A 638 8.74 -74.83 46.76
CA ILE A 638 9.94 -75.61 47.04
C ILE A 638 10.76 -74.84 48.08
N PHE A 639 11.41 -75.53 48.99
CA PHE A 639 12.39 -74.93 49.88
C PHE A 639 13.67 -75.76 49.96
N ILE A 640 14.75 -75.11 50.38
CA ILE A 640 16.01 -75.76 50.73
C ILE A 640 16.29 -75.54 52.21
N GLU A 641 16.81 -76.58 52.87
CA GLU A 641 17.19 -76.53 54.27
C GLU A 641 18.71 -76.63 54.37
N ARG A 642 19.34 -75.60 54.95
CA ARG A 642 20.77 -75.57 55.21
C ARG A 642 21.09 -76.43 56.43
N ALA A 643 22.35 -76.83 56.60
CA ALA A 643 22.78 -77.69 57.72
C ALA A 643 22.60 -77.05 59.13
N ASP A 644 22.22 -75.76 59.19
CA ASP A 644 21.86 -75.00 60.40
C ASP A 644 20.32 -74.93 60.65
N GLY A 645 19.48 -75.41 59.72
CA GLY A 645 18.02 -75.43 59.81
C GLY A 645 17.29 -74.26 59.15
N ALA A 646 17.99 -73.32 58.49
CA ALA A 646 17.35 -72.19 57.83
C ALA A 646 16.61 -72.59 56.53
N ARG A 647 15.43 -71.99 56.29
CA ARG A 647 14.56 -72.24 55.12
C ARG A 647 14.33 -70.99 54.28
N SER A 648 14.25 -71.16 52.96
CA SER A 648 13.86 -70.12 52.01
C SER A 648 12.93 -70.73 50.96
N SER A 649 11.80 -70.07 50.70
CA SER A 649 10.91 -70.40 49.58
C SER A 649 11.66 -70.11 48.28
N ILE A 650 12.09 -71.16 47.59
CA ILE A 650 12.83 -71.07 46.33
C ILE A 650 11.98 -71.60 45.18
N ARG A 651 12.13 -70.96 44.02
CA ARG A 651 11.76 -71.53 42.73
C ARG A 651 13.05 -71.99 42.06
N HIS A 652 13.23 -73.28 41.77
CA HIS A 652 14.46 -73.80 41.16
C HIS A 652 14.27 -74.30 39.72
N VAL A 653 15.35 -74.33 38.95
CA VAL A 653 15.40 -74.87 37.58
C VAL A 653 16.70 -75.66 37.39
N ILE A 654 16.62 -76.81 36.69
CA ILE A 654 17.77 -77.64 36.28
C ILE A 654 17.75 -77.73 34.75
N SER A 655 18.89 -77.54 34.10
CA SER A 655 18.99 -77.56 32.63
C SER A 655 20.27 -78.26 32.15
N PRO A 656 20.22 -79.13 31.13
CA PRO A 656 21.42 -79.78 30.59
C PRO A 656 22.26 -78.79 29.76
N ILE A 657 23.58 -78.87 29.90
CA ILE A 657 24.54 -78.24 28.98
C ILE A 657 24.73 -79.19 27.79
N VAL A 658 24.44 -78.72 26.59
CA VAL A 658 24.52 -79.51 25.35
C VAL A 658 25.43 -78.77 24.37
N THR A 659 26.37 -79.48 23.74
CA THR A 659 27.23 -78.89 22.70
C THR A 659 26.43 -78.74 21.39
N GLY A 660 26.96 -77.93 20.45
CA GLY A 660 26.33 -77.70 19.14
C GLY A 660 26.16 -78.95 18.26
N GLU A 661 26.77 -80.08 18.63
CA GLU A 661 26.59 -81.39 17.97
C GLU A 661 25.54 -82.28 18.68
N GLY A 662 24.79 -81.74 19.64
CA GLY A 662 23.75 -82.46 20.39
C GLY A 662 24.27 -83.39 21.48
N ARG A 663 25.58 -83.35 21.78
CA ARG A 663 26.19 -84.15 22.86
C ARG A 663 26.02 -83.43 24.20
N ARG A 664 25.44 -84.12 25.20
CA ARG A 664 25.39 -83.59 26.59
C ARG A 664 26.81 -83.49 27.16
N ASP A 665 27.16 -82.30 27.63
CA ASP A 665 28.48 -81.93 28.16
C ASP A 665 28.43 -81.69 29.68
N GLY A 666 27.24 -81.45 30.24
CA GLY A 666 27.07 -81.07 31.64
C GLY A 666 25.63 -80.72 32.03
N TYR A 667 25.48 -80.02 33.17
CA TYR A 667 24.20 -79.49 33.68
C TYR A 667 24.41 -78.14 34.40
N VAL A 668 23.38 -77.30 34.48
CA VAL A 668 23.29 -76.03 35.24
C VAL A 668 22.04 -76.05 36.15
N ILE A 669 22.12 -75.46 37.34
CA ILE A 669 21.02 -75.37 38.33
C ILE A 669 20.89 -73.91 38.83
N VAL A 670 19.67 -73.35 38.99
CA VAL A 670 19.38 -71.93 39.36
C VAL A 670 18.19 -71.78 40.35
N PHE A 671 18.16 -70.82 41.34
CA PHE A 671 17.03 -70.67 42.32
C PHE A 671 16.72 -69.25 42.95
N GLN A 672 15.41 -68.81 43.10
CA GLN A 672 14.92 -67.37 43.08
C GLN A 672 13.73 -66.81 43.97
N ASP A 673 13.33 -65.51 43.72
CA ASP A 673 12.24 -64.63 44.32
C ASP A 673 11.44 -63.71 43.27
N PHE A 674 10.56 -62.73 43.67
CA PHE A 674 9.77 -61.78 42.80
C PHE A 674 9.13 -60.49 43.47
N THR A 675 8.72 -59.41 42.73
CA THR A 675 7.97 -58.20 43.26
C THR A 675 7.19 -57.33 42.19
N ASP A 676 6.52 -56.20 42.56
CA ASP A 676 5.47 -55.46 41.75
C ASP A 676 5.52 -53.89 41.74
N ALA A 677 4.88 -53.19 40.76
CA ALA A 677 4.71 -51.70 40.70
C ALA A 677 3.57 -51.15 39.77
N ARG A 678 2.82 -50.08 40.15
CA ARG A 678 1.66 -49.47 39.41
C ARG A 678 1.39 -47.96 39.70
N THR A 679 1.14 -47.05 38.72
CA THR A 679 0.41 -45.74 38.96
C THR A 679 -0.26 -44.93 37.78
N LEU A 680 0.46 -44.07 37.01
CA LEU A 680 0.11 -42.63 36.82
C LEU A 680 -0.70 -42.13 35.56
N GLN A 681 -0.10 -41.38 34.61
CA GLN A 681 -0.61 -40.95 33.25
C GLN A 681 -1.05 -39.47 32.93
N ARG A 682 -2.31 -39.03 33.15
CA ARG A 682 -3.09 -38.16 32.20
C ARG A 682 -3.12 -36.62 32.45
N GLN A 683 -3.22 -35.74 31.41
CA GLN A 683 -3.72 -34.33 31.59
C GLN A 683 -4.22 -33.40 30.42
N LEU A 684 -3.56 -33.25 29.25
CA LEU A 684 -2.98 -31.91 28.87
C LEU A 684 -3.46 -31.09 27.59
N VAL A 685 -4.75 -30.92 27.22
CA VAL A 685 -5.17 -30.63 25.78
C VAL A 685 -5.75 -29.22 25.37
N HIS A 686 -6.04 -28.25 26.25
CA HIS A 686 -7.10 -27.24 25.96
C HIS A 686 -6.78 -25.92 25.20
N ALA A 687 -5.52 -25.45 25.05
CA ALA A 687 -5.24 -24.00 24.92
C ALA A 687 -5.11 -23.37 23.51
N ALA A 688 -5.13 -24.11 22.40
CA ALA A 688 -4.56 -23.63 21.12
C ALA A 688 -5.50 -22.92 20.12
N SER A 689 -6.80 -22.78 20.39
CA SER A 689 -7.82 -22.51 19.36
C SER A 689 -8.65 -21.22 19.50
N HIS A 690 -8.35 -20.37 20.49
CA HIS A 690 -9.19 -19.22 20.86
C HIS A 690 -8.36 -17.92 21.03
N ASP A 691 -8.96 -16.76 20.78
CA ASP A 691 -8.42 -15.43 21.10
C ASP A 691 -8.31 -15.26 22.63
N SER A 692 -7.13 -14.90 23.12
CA SER A 692 -6.85 -14.86 24.56
C SER A 692 -7.54 -13.70 25.30
N LEU A 693 -7.92 -12.64 24.60
CA LEU A 693 -8.54 -11.46 25.22
C LEU A 693 -10.06 -11.56 25.30
N THR A 694 -10.72 -11.91 24.20
CA THR A 694 -12.19 -11.98 24.09
C THR A 694 -12.74 -13.40 24.26
N GLY A 695 -11.87 -14.42 24.20
CA GLY A 695 -12.28 -15.82 24.13
C GLY A 695 -13.04 -16.17 22.84
N LEU A 696 -13.16 -15.27 21.86
CA LEU A 696 -13.73 -15.55 20.54
C LEU A 696 -12.80 -16.46 19.74
N SER A 697 -13.26 -16.92 18.58
CA SER A 697 -12.35 -17.42 17.57
C SER A 697 -11.45 -16.27 17.09
N ASN A 698 -10.14 -16.53 17.00
CA ASN A 698 -9.18 -15.56 16.49
C ASN A 698 -9.20 -15.48 14.95
N ARG A 699 -8.51 -14.50 14.36
CA ARG A 699 -8.41 -14.30 12.90
C ARG A 699 -7.93 -15.56 12.16
N ALA A 700 -7.04 -16.37 12.74
CA ALA A 700 -6.55 -17.59 12.10
C ALA A 700 -7.67 -18.63 11.93
N HIS A 701 -8.45 -18.88 12.99
CA HIS A 701 -9.61 -19.78 12.91
C HIS A 701 -10.72 -19.20 12.03
N PHE A 702 -10.90 -17.87 12.02
CA PHE A 702 -11.82 -17.18 11.10
C PHE A 702 -11.48 -17.41 9.63
N MET A 703 -10.23 -17.15 9.21
CA MET A 703 -9.82 -17.33 7.81
C MET A 703 -9.93 -18.79 7.37
N ALA A 704 -9.58 -19.74 8.25
CA ALA A 704 -9.78 -21.17 8.00
C ALA A 704 -11.28 -21.51 7.80
N THR A 705 -12.16 -20.92 8.61
CA THR A 705 -13.61 -21.11 8.51
C THR A 705 -14.19 -20.49 7.24
N MET A 706 -13.82 -19.24 6.91
CA MET A 706 -14.29 -18.56 5.69
C MET A 706 -13.89 -19.29 4.41
N ARG A 707 -12.65 -19.81 4.34
CA ARG A 707 -12.18 -20.60 3.18
C ARG A 707 -12.95 -21.90 3.02
N ALA A 708 -13.20 -22.62 4.12
CA ALA A 708 -14.00 -23.83 4.09
C ALA A 708 -15.44 -23.56 3.57
N LEU A 709 -16.04 -22.44 3.99
CA LEU A 709 -17.39 -22.05 3.60
C LEU A 709 -17.50 -21.54 2.15
N LEU A 710 -16.51 -20.80 1.63
CA LEU A 710 -16.50 -20.39 0.22
C LEU A 710 -16.36 -21.61 -0.70
N GLU A 711 -15.54 -22.59 -0.30
CA GLU A 711 -15.39 -23.86 -1.02
C GLU A 711 -16.68 -24.70 -0.97
N GLU A 712 -17.35 -24.77 0.19
CA GLU A 712 -18.68 -25.39 0.34
C GLU A 712 -19.71 -24.76 -0.62
N THR A 713 -19.72 -23.42 -0.72
CA THR A 713 -20.61 -22.68 -1.65
C THR A 713 -20.31 -22.95 -3.13
N ARG A 714 -19.05 -23.27 -3.49
CA ARG A 714 -18.69 -23.68 -4.86
C ARG A 714 -19.14 -25.09 -5.19
N GLN A 715 -19.05 -26.00 -4.21
CA GLN A 715 -19.45 -27.40 -4.36
C GLN A 715 -20.98 -27.56 -4.37
N GLU A 716 -21.70 -26.73 -3.62
CA GLU A 716 -23.17 -26.71 -3.59
C GLU A 716 -23.74 -25.32 -3.96
N PRO A 717 -23.94 -25.01 -5.26
CA PRO A 717 -24.36 -23.69 -5.76
C PRO A 717 -25.76 -23.18 -5.31
N GLY A 718 -26.46 -23.92 -4.46
CA GLY A 718 -27.69 -23.50 -3.79
C GLY A 718 -27.50 -23.05 -2.33
N THR A 719 -26.32 -23.29 -1.74
CA THR A 719 -25.98 -22.77 -0.41
C THR A 719 -25.54 -21.31 -0.53
N GLN A 720 -25.94 -20.48 0.43
CA GLN A 720 -25.53 -19.08 0.51
C GLN A 720 -25.03 -18.76 1.90
N HIS A 721 -23.93 -18.02 1.98
CA HIS A 721 -23.36 -17.52 3.22
C HIS A 721 -23.14 -16.02 3.09
N GLN A 722 -23.30 -15.29 4.18
CA GLN A 722 -23.25 -13.83 4.17
C GLN A 722 -22.18 -13.37 5.14
N LEU A 723 -21.22 -12.59 4.63
CA LEU A 723 -20.24 -11.89 5.44
C LEU A 723 -20.82 -10.54 5.84
N LEU A 724 -20.96 -10.34 7.14
CA LEU A 724 -21.15 -9.02 7.73
C LEU A 724 -19.78 -8.53 8.19
N PHE A 725 -19.23 -7.53 7.51
CA PHE A 725 -18.03 -6.83 7.95
C PHE A 725 -18.44 -5.61 8.77
N ILE A 726 -18.00 -5.57 10.02
CA ILE A 726 -18.49 -4.66 11.06
C ILE A 726 -17.32 -3.82 11.55
N ASP A 727 -17.47 -2.51 11.40
CA ASP A 727 -16.52 -1.53 11.91
C ASP A 727 -17.26 -0.57 12.87
N LEU A 728 -16.64 -0.33 14.03
CA LEU A 728 -17.24 0.44 15.12
C LEU A 728 -17.05 1.95 14.91
N ASP A 729 -18.13 2.61 14.47
CA ASP A 729 -18.15 4.05 14.26
C ASP A 729 -17.75 4.82 15.52
N ARG A 730 -16.71 5.65 15.38
CA ARG A 730 -16.11 6.49 16.43
C ARG A 730 -15.41 5.72 17.56
N PHE A 731 -15.11 4.42 17.41
CA PHE A 731 -14.29 3.69 18.39
C PHE A 731 -12.94 4.37 18.66
N LYS A 732 -12.30 4.93 17.62
CA LYS A 732 -11.09 5.73 17.79
C LYS A 732 -11.31 6.96 18.69
N GLU A 733 -12.46 7.63 18.63
CA GLU A 733 -12.76 8.75 19.54
C GLU A 733 -12.86 8.24 21.00
N VAL A 734 -13.36 7.03 21.23
CA VAL A 734 -13.36 6.41 22.57
C VAL A 734 -11.94 6.09 23.04
N ASN A 735 -11.09 5.50 22.20
CA ASN A 735 -9.69 5.25 22.55
C ASN A 735 -8.89 6.54 22.78
N ASP A 736 -9.06 7.55 21.93
CA ASP A 736 -8.34 8.82 22.01
C ASP A 736 -8.81 9.68 23.21
N THR A 737 -10.05 9.49 23.69
CA THR A 737 -10.63 10.24 24.83
C THR A 737 -10.57 9.51 26.17
N ALA A 738 -10.76 8.18 26.20
CA ALA A 738 -10.87 7.35 27.41
C ALA A 738 -9.79 6.25 27.53
N GLY A 739 -8.91 6.10 26.53
CA GLY A 739 -7.74 5.21 26.58
C GLY A 739 -8.01 3.74 26.25
N HIS A 740 -6.93 3.01 25.93
CA HIS A 740 -7.02 1.64 25.40
C HIS A 740 -7.66 0.61 26.33
N MET A 741 -7.64 0.79 27.66
CA MET A 741 -8.35 -0.13 28.56
C MET A 741 -9.88 -0.01 28.44
N ALA A 742 -10.38 1.21 28.21
CA ALA A 742 -11.78 1.43 27.87
C ALA A 742 -12.11 0.76 26.53
N GLY A 743 -11.20 0.90 25.55
CA GLY A 743 -11.25 0.16 24.28
C GLY A 743 -11.36 -1.35 24.47
N ASP A 744 -10.45 -2.00 25.19
CA ASP A 744 -10.47 -3.46 25.41
C ASP A 744 -11.69 -3.95 26.20
N ALA A 745 -12.17 -3.17 27.16
CA ALA A 745 -13.41 -3.46 27.89
C ALA A 745 -14.63 -3.36 26.98
N LEU A 746 -14.71 -2.31 26.15
CA LEU A 746 -15.71 -2.15 25.09
C LEU A 746 -15.64 -3.33 24.10
N LEU A 747 -14.46 -3.72 23.64
CA LEU A 747 -14.27 -4.83 22.69
C LEU A 747 -14.69 -6.18 23.28
N LYS A 748 -14.42 -6.47 24.55
CA LYS A 748 -14.96 -7.65 25.26
C LYS A 748 -16.48 -7.60 25.37
N ARG A 749 -17.04 -6.41 25.61
CA ARG A 749 -18.50 -6.21 25.69
C ARG A 749 -19.16 -6.44 24.33
N ILE A 750 -18.63 -5.82 23.27
CA ILE A 750 -19.04 -6.02 21.87
C ILE A 750 -18.90 -7.50 21.46
N ALA A 751 -17.78 -8.15 21.78
CA ALA A 751 -17.59 -9.59 21.52
C ALA A 751 -18.68 -10.46 22.18
N THR A 752 -19.10 -10.10 23.40
CA THR A 752 -20.19 -10.79 24.12
C THR A 752 -21.55 -10.49 23.48
N THR A 753 -21.80 -9.23 23.10
CA THR A 753 -23.01 -8.81 22.38
C THR A 753 -23.14 -9.55 21.04
N LEU A 754 -22.09 -9.56 20.21
CA LEU A 754 -22.08 -10.25 18.91
C LEU A 754 -22.32 -11.76 19.05
N ARG A 755 -21.70 -12.42 20.05
CA ARG A 755 -22.00 -13.83 20.40
C ARG A 755 -23.45 -14.07 20.80
N GLY A 756 -24.12 -13.08 21.37
CA GLY A 756 -25.54 -13.15 21.74
C GLY A 756 -26.49 -12.81 20.59
N CYS A 757 -26.03 -12.06 19.58
CA CYS A 757 -26.82 -11.70 18.40
C CYS A 757 -26.94 -12.82 17.36
N VAL A 758 -26.03 -13.81 17.35
CA VAL A 758 -25.98 -14.84 16.29
C VAL A 758 -26.30 -16.25 16.81
N ARG A 759 -26.56 -17.19 15.90
CA ARG A 759 -26.93 -18.57 16.24
C ARG A 759 -25.68 -19.38 16.62
N ARG A 760 -25.86 -20.50 17.33
CA ARG A 760 -24.74 -21.35 17.79
C ARG A 760 -23.84 -21.91 16.67
N ASN A 761 -24.35 -22.01 15.45
CA ASN A 761 -23.59 -22.45 14.26
C ASN A 761 -22.97 -21.29 13.48
N ASP A 762 -23.43 -20.06 13.70
CA ASP A 762 -22.84 -18.87 13.10
C ASP A 762 -21.51 -18.55 13.77
N PHE A 763 -20.63 -17.90 13.02
CA PHE A 763 -19.25 -17.75 13.43
C PHE A 763 -18.92 -16.29 13.69
N VAL A 764 -18.60 -15.98 14.95
CA VAL A 764 -18.15 -14.65 15.39
C VAL A 764 -16.64 -14.66 15.61
N ALA A 765 -15.95 -13.72 14.98
CA ALA A 765 -14.55 -13.43 15.25
C ALA A 765 -14.29 -11.93 15.40
N ARG A 766 -13.26 -11.62 16.17
CA ARG A 766 -12.59 -10.33 16.12
C ARG A 766 -11.39 -10.46 15.19
N LEU A 767 -11.31 -9.60 14.17
CA LEU A 767 -10.25 -9.68 13.16
C LEU A 767 -9.00 -8.91 13.58
N GLY A 768 -9.19 -7.81 14.30
CA GLY A 768 -8.15 -6.95 14.84
C GLY A 768 -8.74 -5.57 15.15
N GLY A 769 -8.11 -4.79 16.04
CA GLY A 769 -8.60 -3.44 16.35
C GLY A 769 -10.09 -3.43 16.76
N ASP A 770 -10.86 -2.58 16.08
CA ASP A 770 -12.32 -2.40 16.10
C ASP A 770 -13.09 -3.25 15.07
N GLU A 771 -12.39 -4.00 14.22
CA GLU A 771 -13.00 -4.82 13.16
C GLU A 771 -13.51 -6.17 13.71
N PHE A 772 -14.79 -6.43 13.47
CA PHE A 772 -15.44 -7.71 13.74
C PHE A 772 -16.03 -8.28 12.46
N ALA A 773 -16.09 -9.60 12.40
CA ALA A 773 -16.80 -10.30 11.34
C ALA A 773 -17.76 -11.32 11.92
N ILE A 774 -18.95 -11.35 11.34
CA ILE A 774 -19.92 -12.41 11.51
C ILE A 774 -20.05 -13.14 10.17
N VAL A 775 -19.91 -14.46 10.20
CA VAL A 775 -20.26 -15.33 9.07
C VAL A 775 -21.59 -16.00 9.39
N LEU A 776 -22.64 -15.57 8.70
CA LEU A 776 -23.97 -16.17 8.78
C LEU A 776 -24.00 -17.38 7.84
N LYS A 777 -24.12 -18.58 8.42
CA LYS A 777 -24.11 -19.83 7.63
C LYS A 777 -25.52 -20.16 7.14
N TYR A 778 -25.60 -20.67 5.91
CA TYR A 778 -26.84 -21.03 5.21
C TYR A 778 -27.91 -19.94 5.26
N CYS A 779 -27.54 -18.69 4.93
CA CYS A 779 -28.38 -17.49 5.06
C CYS A 779 -28.46 -16.72 3.72
N GLY A 780 -29.66 -16.25 3.39
CA GLY A 780 -29.92 -15.45 2.18
C GLY A 780 -29.76 -13.95 2.42
N LEU A 781 -29.55 -13.18 1.35
CA LEU A 781 -29.20 -11.76 1.43
C LEU A 781 -30.24 -10.89 2.18
N GLU A 782 -31.54 -11.06 1.92
CA GLU A 782 -32.60 -10.31 2.62
C GLU A 782 -32.75 -10.66 4.12
N GLU A 783 -32.32 -11.86 4.53
CA GLU A 783 -32.26 -12.23 5.95
C GLU A 783 -31.02 -11.57 6.59
N ALA A 784 -29.87 -11.65 5.93
CA ALA A 784 -28.64 -11.00 6.39
C ALA A 784 -28.72 -9.47 6.45
N GLU A 785 -29.45 -8.80 5.55
CA GLU A 785 -29.74 -7.37 5.63
C GLU A 785 -30.49 -7.03 6.94
N ARG A 786 -31.51 -7.83 7.30
CA ARG A 786 -32.27 -7.64 8.56
C ARG A 786 -31.46 -7.96 9.81
N GLU A 787 -30.67 -9.04 9.78
CA GLU A 787 -29.76 -9.40 10.87
C GLU A 787 -28.67 -8.33 11.06
N ALA A 788 -28.10 -7.80 9.97
CA ALA A 788 -27.13 -6.70 10.02
C ALA A 788 -27.74 -5.43 10.64
N GLU A 789 -28.98 -5.06 10.26
CA GLU A 789 -29.63 -3.91 10.91
C GLU A 789 -29.90 -4.16 12.40
N MET A 790 -30.23 -5.40 12.79
CA MET A 790 -30.35 -5.75 14.22
C MET A 790 -29.01 -5.63 14.93
N VAL A 791 -27.90 -6.03 14.31
CA VAL A 791 -26.55 -5.87 14.87
C VAL A 791 -26.16 -4.39 14.97
N VAL A 792 -26.42 -3.55 13.96
CA VAL A 792 -26.20 -2.08 14.05
C VAL A 792 -27.02 -1.48 15.20
N ARG A 793 -28.31 -1.83 15.31
CA ARG A 793 -29.18 -1.37 16.40
C ARG A 793 -28.71 -1.87 17.77
N ALA A 794 -28.26 -3.12 17.87
CA ALA A 794 -27.77 -3.72 19.10
C ALA A 794 -26.46 -3.07 19.57
N ILE A 795 -25.52 -2.78 18.66
CA ILE A 795 -24.27 -2.08 18.96
C ILE A 795 -24.54 -0.62 19.34
N GLY A 796 -25.30 0.12 18.51
CA GLY A 796 -25.66 1.52 18.79
C GLY A 796 -26.48 1.70 20.07
N GLY A 797 -27.17 0.65 20.52
CA GLY A 797 -27.88 0.58 21.79
C GLY A 797 -27.03 0.14 23.00
N VAL A 798 -25.74 -0.18 22.86
CA VAL A 798 -24.87 -0.53 24.00
C VAL A 798 -24.58 0.74 24.82
N PRO A 799 -25.05 0.85 26.08
CA PRO A 799 -24.62 1.93 26.95
C PRO A 799 -23.19 1.64 27.42
N PHE A 800 -22.21 2.31 26.82
CA PHE A 800 -20.82 2.25 27.28
C PHE A 800 -20.48 3.49 28.10
N GLU A 801 -20.56 3.35 29.41
CA GLU A 801 -20.10 4.35 30.36
C GLU A 801 -18.71 3.95 30.87
N TRP A 802 -17.76 4.88 30.79
CA TRP A 802 -16.42 4.71 31.32
C TRP A 802 -16.05 5.96 32.13
N GLU A 803 -15.61 5.77 33.37
CA GLU A 803 -15.24 6.84 34.31
C GLU A 803 -16.27 7.99 34.44
N GLY A 804 -17.56 7.67 34.30
CA GLY A 804 -18.66 8.63 34.45
C GLY A 804 -19.01 9.43 33.19
N GLN A 805 -18.39 9.14 32.04
CA GLN A 805 -18.79 9.67 30.74
C GLN A 805 -19.43 8.58 29.87
N THR A 806 -20.56 8.91 29.25
CA THR A 806 -21.26 8.02 28.31
C THR A 806 -20.70 8.21 26.90
N HIS A 807 -20.14 7.16 26.33
CA HIS A 807 -19.66 7.14 24.95
C HIS A 807 -20.67 6.39 24.07
N HIS A 808 -21.12 7.03 23.01
CA HIS A 808 -21.98 6.41 22.00
C HIS A 808 -21.14 5.93 20.81
N VAL A 809 -21.18 4.63 20.57
CA VAL A 809 -20.45 3.94 19.51
C VAL A 809 -21.47 3.35 18.55
N GLY A 810 -21.36 3.69 17.27
CA GLY A 810 -22.18 3.09 16.22
C GLY A 810 -21.51 1.87 15.62
N ALA A 811 -22.15 1.28 14.62
CA ALA A 811 -21.48 0.39 13.69
C ALA A 811 -21.92 0.71 12.26
N SER A 812 -20.96 0.77 11.35
CA SER A 812 -21.23 0.67 9.92
C SER A 812 -21.00 -0.77 9.51
N ILE A 813 -21.99 -1.36 8.84
CA ILE A 813 -21.90 -2.73 8.33
C ILE A 813 -21.99 -2.70 6.81
N GLY A 814 -21.03 -3.38 6.19
CA GLY A 814 -21.14 -3.79 4.80
C GLY A 814 -21.41 -5.27 4.70
N ILE A 815 -22.29 -5.64 3.76
CA ILE A 815 -22.62 -7.04 3.47
C ILE A 815 -22.07 -7.41 2.10
N ALA A 816 -21.42 -8.58 2.06
CA ALA A 816 -21.11 -9.27 0.81
C ALA A 816 -21.54 -10.74 0.90
N SER A 817 -22.19 -11.22 -0.16
CA SER A 817 -22.48 -12.63 -0.35
C SER A 817 -21.18 -13.39 -0.63
N LEU A 818 -20.95 -14.49 0.08
CA LEU A 818 -20.11 -15.56 -0.44
C LEU A 818 -20.94 -16.22 -1.55
N ALA A 819 -20.63 -15.88 -2.80
CA ALA A 819 -21.26 -16.46 -3.98
C ALA A 819 -20.21 -17.24 -4.77
N SER A 820 -20.63 -18.30 -5.46
CA SER A 820 -19.75 -19.20 -6.22
C SER A 820 -18.96 -18.50 -7.35
N ASN A 821 -19.45 -17.34 -7.81
CA ASN A 821 -18.80 -16.49 -8.81
C ASN A 821 -17.80 -15.47 -8.23
N VAL A 822 -17.47 -15.52 -6.94
CA VAL A 822 -16.40 -14.70 -6.35
C VAL A 822 -15.09 -15.50 -6.30
N ALA A 823 -13.99 -14.87 -6.74
CA ALA A 823 -12.71 -15.54 -6.93
C ALA A 823 -11.98 -15.90 -5.61
N ASP A 824 -12.05 -15.05 -4.58
CA ASP A 824 -11.47 -15.34 -3.26
C ASP A 824 -12.28 -14.78 -2.08
N VAL A 825 -12.04 -15.31 -0.88
CA VAL A 825 -12.51 -14.79 0.41
C VAL A 825 -12.08 -13.34 0.60
N ASP A 826 -10.86 -13.00 0.17
CA ASP A 826 -10.33 -11.63 0.28
C ASP A 826 -11.10 -10.64 -0.61
N ASP A 827 -11.63 -11.07 -1.77
CA ASP A 827 -12.56 -10.26 -2.58
C ASP A 827 -13.90 -10.05 -1.85
N VAL A 828 -14.47 -11.10 -1.23
CA VAL A 828 -15.70 -11.00 -0.42
C VAL A 828 -15.51 -10.01 0.73
N ILE A 829 -14.37 -10.06 1.43
CA ILE A 829 -14.01 -9.09 2.47
C ILE A 829 -13.88 -7.68 1.88
N ALA A 830 -13.21 -7.51 0.73
CA ALA A 830 -13.05 -6.21 0.08
C ALA A 830 -14.35 -5.62 -0.50
N PHE A 831 -15.35 -6.46 -0.82
CA PHE A 831 -16.70 -6.01 -1.17
C PHE A 831 -17.48 -5.58 0.08
N ALA A 832 -17.41 -6.35 1.17
CA ALA A 832 -18.04 -6.00 2.42
C ALA A 832 -17.42 -4.72 3.03
N ASP A 833 -16.11 -4.56 2.99
CA ASP A 833 -15.43 -3.33 3.44
C ASP A 833 -15.84 -2.11 2.59
N ARG A 834 -15.89 -2.24 1.25
CA ARG A 834 -16.42 -1.16 0.39
C ARG A 834 -17.88 -0.79 0.72
N GLY A 835 -18.72 -1.78 1.03
CA GLY A 835 -20.06 -1.53 1.56
C GLY A 835 -20.04 -0.77 2.89
N CYS A 836 -19.19 -1.19 3.84
CA CYS A 836 -19.01 -0.53 5.12
C CYS A 836 -18.53 0.93 4.96
N TYR A 837 -17.56 1.18 4.07
CA TYR A 837 -17.10 2.52 3.73
C TYR A 837 -18.20 3.39 3.11
N ALA A 838 -19.03 2.83 2.22
CA ALA A 838 -20.19 3.53 1.67
C ALA A 838 -21.25 3.85 2.75
N SER A 839 -21.45 2.97 3.73
CA SER A 839 -22.28 3.24 4.92
C SER A 839 -21.73 4.42 5.75
N LYS A 840 -20.41 4.44 6.00
CA LYS A 840 -19.73 5.53 6.71
C LYS A 840 -19.89 6.87 5.97
N ALA A 841 -19.75 6.86 4.63
CA ALA A 841 -19.90 8.05 3.79
C ALA A 841 -21.35 8.57 3.74
N ALA A 842 -22.35 7.67 3.77
CA ALA A 842 -23.77 8.01 3.70
C ALA A 842 -24.38 8.54 5.02
N GLY A 843 -23.58 8.64 6.10
CA GLY A 843 -24.04 9.19 7.39
C GLY A 843 -23.64 8.39 8.62
N ARG A 844 -23.04 7.19 8.46
CA ARG A 844 -22.74 6.19 9.51
C ARG A 844 -23.98 5.53 10.11
N GLY A 845 -23.79 4.44 10.85
CA GLY A 845 -24.90 3.74 11.53
C GLY A 845 -25.95 3.14 10.58
N THR A 846 -25.56 2.77 9.36
CA THR A 846 -26.44 2.13 8.37
C THR A 846 -25.85 0.82 7.85
N VAL A 847 -26.68 -0.02 7.23
CA VAL A 847 -26.24 -1.21 6.50
C VAL A 847 -26.15 -0.85 5.02
N ARG A 848 -25.11 -1.32 4.33
CA ARG A 848 -24.99 -1.21 2.88
C ARG A 848 -24.58 -2.55 2.28
N VAL A 849 -25.38 -3.03 1.34
CA VAL A 849 -24.99 -4.14 0.47
C VAL A 849 -24.25 -3.60 -0.74
N TRP A 850 -23.13 -4.22 -1.09
CA TRP A 850 -22.46 -3.92 -2.35
C TRP A 850 -22.90 -4.92 -3.41
N ARG A 851 -23.68 -4.46 -4.41
CA ARG A 851 -24.11 -5.28 -5.55
C ARG A 851 -23.33 -4.86 -6.80
N PRO A 852 -22.63 -5.79 -7.45
CA PRO A 852 -21.69 -5.43 -8.48
C PRO A 852 -22.18 -5.68 -9.92
N GLU A 853 -23.46 -5.47 -10.20
CA GLU A 853 -24.05 -5.59 -11.56
C GLU A 853 -24.75 -4.31 -12.05
N ASP A 854 -24.96 -3.31 -11.17
CA ASP A 854 -25.51 -2.00 -11.52
C ASP A 854 -24.38 -0.96 -11.62
N GLY A 855 -24.26 -0.30 -12.78
CA GLY A 855 -23.13 0.53 -13.17
C GLY A 855 -22.99 1.86 -12.43
N GLY A 856 -22.67 1.83 -11.13
CA GLY A 856 -22.18 2.97 -10.35
C GLY A 856 -23.23 3.81 -9.59
N GLU A 857 -24.52 3.50 -9.69
CA GLU A 857 -25.55 4.16 -8.86
C GLU A 857 -25.92 3.34 -7.62
N VAL A 858 -25.53 3.85 -6.45
CA VAL A 858 -25.86 3.28 -5.13
C VAL A 858 -27.27 3.71 -4.75
N GLU A 859 -28.24 2.79 -4.77
CA GLU A 859 -29.62 3.14 -4.42
C GLU A 859 -29.74 3.59 -2.94
N PRO A 860 -30.28 4.79 -2.64
CA PRO A 860 -30.38 5.28 -1.27
C PRO A 860 -31.77 4.98 -0.68
N LEU A 861 -31.87 3.89 0.09
CA LEU A 861 -33.03 3.62 0.94
C LEU A 861 -33.15 4.68 2.04
N LYS A 862 -34.19 5.53 1.95
CA LYS A 862 -34.60 6.41 3.05
C LYS A 862 -35.25 5.58 4.15
N VAL A 863 -34.53 5.38 5.25
CA VAL A 863 -35.13 4.88 6.49
C VAL A 863 -36.21 5.85 6.98
N ALA A 864 -37.40 5.32 7.24
CA ALA A 864 -38.54 6.11 7.67
C ALA A 864 -38.48 6.39 9.18
N GLY A 865 -38.47 7.69 9.53
CA GLY A 865 -39.20 8.22 10.68
C GLY A 865 -38.76 7.84 12.11
N THR A 866 -38.08 8.79 12.75
CA THR A 866 -38.18 9.12 14.20
C THR A 866 -37.64 8.10 15.23
N ARG A 867 -37.06 8.52 16.35
CA ARG A 867 -37.15 9.83 17.02
C ARG A 867 -35.91 10.15 17.85
#